data_AF-A0A8I2AH17-F1
#
_entry.id   AF-A0A8I2AH17-F1
#
_cell.length_a   1.000
_cell.length_b   1.000
_cell.length_c   1.000
_cell.angle_alpha   90.00
_cell.angle_beta   90.00
_cell.angle_gamma   90.00
#
_symmetry.space_group_name_H-M   'P 1'
#
loop_
_entity.id
_entity.type
_entity.pdbx_description
1 polymer ?
#
loop_
_entity_poly.entity_id
_entity_poly.type
_entity_poly.pdbx_seq_one_letter_code
_entity_poly.pdbx_strand_id
1 'polypeptide(L)'
;KIDNPHLWNLDDPYLYRIETSILSEGKILDKVSMPFGIRFITWDADKGFFLNNKPVKLLGVNMHQGHAGLGVALPNGMQYYRINRLKQMGANAYRCSHHPPTLELLDACDSLGMLVINENRLLNTSHEYLNQFSRMVIRDRNHPSVILWSIGNEEGYIQTNGNGKRMAITLIEKLKRLDPSRKVTYAADVPNVFNGINEVIPIRGFNYREKAMEAYHKDHPNQPIIGTEMGSTVSTRGIYSYDSINCYLPDLDLTAPWWASKADEWWPIVAENPWAAGGFIWTGMDYMGEPTPFHWPNIGSHFGVMDQCGFPKNLYYYYQSWWDTTLPVLNLAPHWNWLNRWGFEQEVWIDSNSDSVNLKLNGKNLGTRPMQKNQHLKWKVKYEPGILEAKGYKNGFEFITKMETTGPAFELVVSPNKTTAMANSTDVVIINISVVDTGGREVLTADNRVKFKVTGPAKIIGVGNGDPSSHEPDKCETNLWQRSLFRGKCQVILQMGDTPGKVGFEASSEGLWPASTEIHTLPDSFHHIAPTEDQIRPAGINDKERIMGADISFLPQLEAEGMKFYDFGNNIPQDVFEILKKYGFNYIRLRIFYQPENPEGYSPRKGYCNLAQTLEMARRIKKAGMKFLLDFHYSDYWADPGKQYKPKAWDSLPFDILKDSVRNYTVRVLRALQAQNTLPDMIQPGNEINHGLLWPEGHISQPDHLADLLQASISGIKEVAPDIPIMLHLALGGQNDESVFWLNNMFARGIDCDVIGLSYYPRWHCTLDDLKYNMRDLIRRYGKDIIVVEYSQKKEEVAGAVFGMPNDKGKGCFIWEPLNTWEGIFDKNGKPTRWLHAYENIKAMYLDRNLNK
;
A
#
# COMPACT_ATOMS: atom_id res chain seq x y z
N LYS A 1 2.57 -11.49 -36.46
CA LYS A 1 2.25 -10.04 -36.40
C LYS A 1 1.20 -9.86 -35.31
N ILE A 2 1.35 -8.87 -34.43
CA ILE A 2 0.31 -8.48 -33.47
C ILE A 2 -0.22 -7.14 -33.97
N ASP A 3 -1.48 -7.11 -34.39
CA ASP A 3 -2.14 -5.87 -34.80
C ASP A 3 -2.60 -5.14 -33.54
N ASN A 4 -2.36 -3.82 -33.47
CA ASN A 4 -2.69 -2.97 -32.30
C ASN A 4 -2.20 -3.55 -30.95
N PRO A 5 -0.88 -3.74 -30.76
CA PRO A 5 -0.36 -4.35 -29.54
C PRO A 5 -0.67 -3.51 -28.31
N HIS A 6 -1.07 -4.18 -27.23
CA HIS A 6 -1.17 -3.63 -25.89
C HIS A 6 0.23 -3.30 -25.38
N LEU A 7 0.52 -2.01 -25.20
CA LEU A 7 1.86 -1.58 -24.85
C LEU A 7 2.11 -1.73 -23.35
N TRP A 8 3.19 -2.44 -23.00
CA TRP A 8 3.72 -2.47 -21.65
C TRP A 8 4.12 -1.06 -21.22
N ASN A 9 3.69 -0.64 -20.04
CA ASN A 9 4.08 0.62 -19.43
C ASN A 9 4.07 0.54 -17.89
N LEU A 10 4.46 1.64 -17.23
CA LEU A 10 4.57 1.73 -15.77
C LEU A 10 3.24 1.51 -15.03
N ASP A 11 2.14 1.92 -15.68
CA ASP A 11 0.82 1.85 -15.10
C ASP A 11 0.10 0.56 -15.47
N ASP A 12 0.23 0.18 -16.73
CA ASP A 12 -0.37 -1.01 -17.29
C ASP A 12 0.74 -1.91 -17.88
N PRO A 13 1.38 -2.71 -17.01
CA PRO A 13 2.51 -3.55 -17.37
C PRO A 13 2.08 -4.84 -18.09
N TYR A 14 1.33 -4.72 -19.18
CA TYR A 14 0.79 -5.86 -19.93
C TYR A 14 1.91 -6.76 -20.48
N LEU A 15 1.81 -8.07 -20.21
CA LEU A 15 2.75 -9.09 -20.68
C LEU A 15 2.04 -10.10 -21.60
N TYR A 16 2.56 -10.21 -22.81
CA TYR A 16 2.25 -11.31 -23.72
C TYR A 16 3.04 -12.55 -23.32
N ARG A 17 2.69 -13.70 -23.91
CA ARG A 17 3.48 -14.93 -23.83
C ARG A 17 3.81 -15.43 -25.23
N ILE A 18 5.07 -15.80 -25.44
CA ILE A 18 5.49 -16.55 -26.62
C ILE A 18 5.66 -18.02 -26.25
N GLU A 19 5.04 -18.90 -27.02
CA GLU A 19 5.23 -20.35 -26.92
C GLU A 19 6.09 -20.81 -28.10
N THR A 20 7.23 -21.43 -27.79
CA THR A 20 8.12 -22.03 -28.78
C THR A 20 8.07 -23.54 -28.63
N SER A 21 7.80 -24.24 -29.73
CA SER A 21 7.78 -25.71 -29.75
C SER A 21 8.74 -26.25 -30.79
N ILE A 22 9.49 -27.29 -30.42
CA ILE A 22 10.35 -28.03 -31.33
C ILE A 22 9.57 -29.27 -31.78
N LEU A 23 9.42 -29.44 -33.10
CA LEU A 23 8.70 -30.57 -33.67
C LEU A 23 9.65 -31.51 -34.41
N SER A 24 9.41 -32.81 -34.29
CA SER A 24 9.97 -33.85 -35.17
C SER A 24 8.85 -34.79 -35.60
N GLU A 25 8.73 -35.04 -36.91
CA GLU A 25 7.68 -35.90 -37.48
C GLU A 25 6.25 -35.54 -37.01
N GLY A 26 5.98 -34.25 -36.85
CA GLY A 26 4.68 -33.74 -36.38
C GLY A 26 4.42 -33.88 -34.88
N LYS A 27 5.38 -34.40 -34.09
CA LYS A 27 5.30 -34.50 -32.63
C LYS A 27 6.10 -33.39 -31.96
N ILE A 28 5.53 -32.80 -30.91
CA ILE A 28 6.23 -31.84 -30.06
C ILE A 28 7.25 -32.60 -29.22
N LEU A 29 8.53 -32.29 -29.40
CA LEU A 29 9.65 -32.82 -28.61
C LEU A 29 9.93 -31.95 -27.39
N ASP A 30 9.77 -30.64 -27.52
CA ASP A 30 10.00 -29.67 -26.45
C ASP A 30 9.07 -28.46 -26.63
N LYS A 31 8.70 -27.84 -25.51
CA LYS A 31 7.86 -26.64 -25.47
C LYS A 31 8.31 -25.72 -24.34
N VAL A 32 8.61 -24.47 -24.68
CA VAL A 32 8.93 -23.40 -23.71
C VAL A 32 7.96 -22.25 -23.89
N SER A 33 7.46 -21.70 -22.78
CA SER A 33 6.68 -20.48 -22.73
C SER A 33 7.48 -19.39 -22.01
N MET A 34 7.51 -18.18 -22.57
CA MET A 34 8.22 -17.05 -21.96
C MET A 34 7.38 -15.77 -22.06
N PRO A 35 7.24 -14.99 -20.97
CA PRO A 35 6.57 -13.70 -21.01
C PRO A 35 7.41 -12.65 -21.77
N PHE A 36 6.75 -11.69 -22.41
CA PHE A 36 7.42 -10.51 -22.99
C PHE A 36 6.44 -9.33 -23.06
N GLY A 37 6.97 -8.11 -23.02
CA GLY A 37 6.19 -6.88 -23.19
C GLY A 37 6.57 -6.13 -24.45
N ILE A 38 5.61 -5.42 -25.04
CA ILE A 38 5.84 -4.58 -26.23
C ILE A 38 5.87 -3.13 -25.79
N ARG A 39 6.98 -2.43 -26.05
CA ARG A 39 7.19 -1.03 -25.69
C ARG A 39 8.29 -0.39 -26.52
N PHE A 40 8.26 0.93 -26.61
CA PHE A 40 9.29 1.74 -27.26
C PHE A 40 10.07 2.54 -26.22
N ILE A 41 11.39 2.62 -26.39
CA ILE A 41 12.27 3.44 -25.56
C ILE A 41 13.03 4.43 -26.44
N THR A 42 13.13 5.69 -26.01
CA THR A 42 13.96 6.70 -26.67
C THR A 42 14.75 7.47 -25.63
N TRP A 43 16.02 7.74 -25.94
CA TRP A 43 16.91 8.59 -25.16
C TRP A 43 17.27 9.80 -25.99
N ASP A 44 16.81 10.95 -25.55
CA ASP A 44 16.98 12.25 -26.16
C ASP A 44 17.89 13.11 -25.28
N ALA A 45 18.82 13.84 -25.89
CA ALA A 45 19.82 14.59 -25.13
C ALA A 45 19.23 15.87 -24.49
N ASP A 46 18.19 16.46 -25.09
CA ASP A 46 17.56 17.70 -24.63
C ASP A 46 16.30 17.44 -23.79
N LYS A 47 15.68 16.27 -23.97
CA LYS A 47 14.37 15.93 -23.38
C LYS A 47 14.39 14.69 -22.49
N GLY A 48 15.55 14.06 -22.33
CA GLY A 48 15.73 12.92 -21.42
C GLY A 48 15.12 11.62 -21.96
N PHE A 49 14.37 10.91 -21.12
CA PHE A 49 13.88 9.56 -21.41
C PHE A 49 12.40 9.54 -21.83
N PHE A 50 12.08 8.70 -22.81
CA PHE A 50 10.70 8.46 -23.26
C PHE A 50 10.37 6.98 -23.22
N LEU A 51 9.18 6.67 -22.72
CA LEU A 51 8.53 5.35 -22.79
C LEU A 51 7.26 5.48 -23.63
N ASN A 52 7.14 4.68 -24.70
CA ASN A 52 5.98 4.72 -25.61
C ASN A 52 5.68 6.14 -26.13
N ASN A 53 6.73 6.87 -26.51
CA ASN A 53 6.70 8.26 -26.98
C ASN A 53 6.18 9.29 -25.96
N LYS A 54 6.03 8.92 -24.69
CA LYS A 54 5.69 9.84 -23.60
C LYS A 54 6.95 10.14 -22.78
N PRO A 55 7.22 11.41 -22.44
CA PRO A 55 8.35 11.76 -21.59
C PRO A 55 8.15 11.16 -20.20
N VAL A 56 9.18 10.51 -19.68
CA VAL A 56 9.19 9.90 -18.35
C VAL A 56 10.48 10.30 -17.67
N LYS A 57 10.38 11.02 -16.55
CA LYS A 57 11.51 11.24 -15.65
C LYS A 57 11.77 9.93 -14.89
N LEU A 58 13.02 9.49 -14.85
CA LEU A 58 13.42 8.29 -14.11
C LEU A 58 13.57 8.65 -12.63
N LEU A 59 12.59 8.22 -11.84
CA LEU A 59 12.47 8.37 -10.39
C LEU A 59 13.05 7.12 -9.75
N GLY A 60 14.39 7.05 -9.79
CA GLY A 60 15.14 5.82 -9.62
C GLY A 60 15.61 5.58 -8.20
N VAL A 61 15.81 4.31 -7.85
CA VAL A 61 16.50 3.89 -6.63
C VAL A 61 17.65 2.92 -6.96
N ASN A 62 18.78 3.09 -6.28
CA ASN A 62 19.82 2.06 -6.19
C ASN A 62 19.44 1.07 -5.10
N MET A 63 19.64 -0.22 -5.36
CA MET A 63 19.22 -1.28 -4.46
C MET A 63 20.21 -2.43 -4.48
N HIS A 64 20.59 -2.88 -3.29
CA HIS A 64 21.29 -4.15 -3.10
C HIS A 64 20.31 -5.33 -3.00
N GLN A 65 20.81 -6.55 -3.15
CA GLN A 65 19.99 -7.77 -3.20
C GLN A 65 19.34 -8.22 -1.88
N GLY A 66 19.79 -7.72 -0.71
CA GLY A 66 19.41 -8.27 0.59
C GLY A 66 18.09 -7.78 1.19
N HIS A 67 17.55 -8.52 2.17
CA HIS A 67 16.43 -8.12 3.03
C HIS A 67 16.63 -8.63 4.47
N ALA A 68 16.14 -7.90 5.47
CA ALA A 68 16.29 -8.27 6.88
C ALA A 68 15.70 -9.67 7.16
N GLY A 69 16.36 -10.47 7.98
CA GLY A 69 15.92 -11.84 8.30
C GLY A 69 16.28 -12.89 7.25
N LEU A 70 16.61 -12.51 6.01
CA LEU A 70 16.87 -13.44 4.90
C LEU A 70 18.28 -13.35 4.32
N GLY A 71 18.99 -12.25 4.56
CA GLY A 71 20.22 -11.97 3.83
C GLY A 71 19.92 -11.87 2.34
N VAL A 72 20.63 -12.64 1.52
CA VAL A 72 20.48 -12.64 0.05
C VAL A 72 19.67 -13.82 -0.49
N ALA A 73 19.17 -14.70 0.39
CA ALA A 73 18.34 -15.85 0.03
C ALA A 73 16.86 -15.47 0.02
N LEU A 74 16.47 -14.55 -0.87
CA LEU A 74 15.10 -14.02 -0.94
C LEU A 74 14.19 -14.99 -1.69
N PRO A 75 13.06 -15.41 -1.10
CA PRO A 75 11.97 -16.04 -1.84
C PRO A 75 11.38 -15.09 -2.88
N ASN A 76 10.80 -15.61 -3.95
CA ASN A 76 10.28 -14.82 -5.07
C ASN A 76 9.32 -13.72 -4.62
N GLY A 77 8.39 -14.05 -3.70
CA GLY A 77 7.41 -13.09 -3.16
C GLY A 77 8.04 -11.88 -2.46
N MET A 78 9.27 -11.98 -1.95
CA MET A 78 9.98 -10.84 -1.38
C MET A 78 10.38 -9.81 -2.43
N GLN A 79 10.61 -10.21 -3.69
CA GLN A 79 10.90 -9.25 -4.75
C GLN A 79 9.67 -8.37 -5.02
N TYR A 80 8.48 -8.97 -5.09
CA TYR A 80 7.21 -8.24 -5.26
C TYR A 80 6.96 -7.29 -4.09
N TYR A 81 7.15 -7.75 -2.85
CA TYR A 81 7.04 -6.89 -1.66
C TYR A 81 7.95 -5.65 -1.76
N ARG A 82 9.24 -5.86 -2.08
CA ARG A 82 10.22 -4.77 -2.16
C ARG A 82 9.92 -3.79 -3.28
N ILE A 83 9.54 -4.27 -4.47
CA ILE A 83 9.15 -3.41 -5.60
C ILE A 83 7.86 -2.63 -5.27
N ASN A 84 6.86 -3.26 -4.65
CA ASN A 84 5.64 -2.57 -4.24
C ASN A 84 5.91 -1.44 -3.24
N ARG A 85 6.79 -1.66 -2.25
CA ARG A 85 7.22 -0.61 -1.31
C ARG A 85 7.87 0.59 -2.01
N LEU A 86 8.66 0.34 -3.05
CA LEU A 86 9.26 1.40 -3.87
C LEU A 86 8.21 2.14 -4.71
N LYS A 87 7.27 1.42 -5.33
CA LYS A 87 6.16 2.03 -6.09
C LYS A 87 5.23 2.86 -5.20
N GLN A 88 5.02 2.43 -3.96
CA GLN A 88 4.26 3.18 -2.95
C GLN A 88 4.91 4.53 -2.60
N MET A 89 6.24 4.63 -2.71
CA MET A 89 6.98 5.89 -2.59
C MET A 89 6.83 6.78 -3.84
N GLY A 90 6.43 6.23 -4.98
CA GLY A 90 6.42 6.91 -6.27
C GLY A 90 7.65 6.64 -7.14
N ALA A 91 8.54 5.71 -6.74
CA ALA A 91 9.64 5.28 -7.59
C ALA A 91 9.12 4.54 -8.83
N ASN A 92 9.75 4.79 -9.98
CA ASN A 92 9.40 4.16 -11.26
C ASN A 92 10.60 3.49 -11.95
N ALA A 93 11.80 3.60 -11.37
CA ALA A 93 13.00 2.96 -11.88
C ALA A 93 13.86 2.34 -10.76
N TYR A 94 14.59 1.29 -11.12
CA TYR A 94 15.44 0.48 -10.26
C TYR A 94 16.80 0.27 -10.91
N ARG A 95 17.90 0.46 -10.17
CA ARG A 95 19.25 0.12 -10.62
C ARG A 95 19.81 -1.03 -9.77
N CYS A 96 20.28 -2.08 -10.44
CA CYS A 96 20.82 -3.30 -9.84
C CYS A 96 22.24 -3.08 -9.29
N SER A 97 22.39 -2.23 -8.29
CA SER A 97 23.69 -1.79 -7.79
C SER A 97 24.37 -2.85 -6.92
N HIS A 98 25.52 -3.42 -7.29
CA HIS A 98 26.20 -3.39 -8.60
C HIS A 98 26.37 -4.81 -9.11
N HIS A 99 25.29 -5.51 -9.43
CA HIS A 99 25.37 -6.92 -9.78
C HIS A 99 24.26 -7.33 -10.75
N PRO A 100 24.47 -8.42 -11.52
CA PRO A 100 23.40 -9.02 -12.28
C PRO A 100 22.20 -9.33 -11.35
N PRO A 101 20.97 -8.95 -11.73
CA PRO A 101 19.78 -9.27 -10.95
C PRO A 101 19.46 -10.77 -11.01
N THR A 102 18.63 -11.22 -10.08
CA THR A 102 17.95 -12.52 -10.20
C THR A 102 16.77 -12.40 -11.18
N LEU A 103 16.33 -13.53 -11.75
CA LEU A 103 15.20 -13.53 -12.69
C LEU A 103 13.92 -13.05 -12.03
N GLU A 104 13.70 -13.46 -10.78
CA GLU A 104 12.50 -13.16 -10.00
C GLU A 104 12.35 -11.67 -9.71
N LEU A 105 13.48 -10.94 -9.60
CA LEU A 105 13.47 -9.48 -9.49
C LEU A 105 12.98 -8.84 -10.80
N LEU A 106 13.47 -9.33 -11.95
CA LEU A 106 13.05 -8.82 -13.26
C LEU A 106 11.59 -9.19 -13.55
N ASP A 107 11.15 -10.39 -13.17
CA ASP A 107 9.74 -10.81 -13.27
C ASP A 107 8.81 -9.91 -12.44
N ALA A 108 9.24 -9.55 -11.22
CA ALA A 108 8.52 -8.60 -10.38
C ALA A 108 8.49 -7.20 -11.02
N CYS A 109 9.60 -6.73 -11.59
CA CYS A 109 9.66 -5.43 -12.25
C CYS A 109 8.81 -5.38 -13.53
N ASP A 110 8.82 -6.45 -14.31
CA ASP A 110 7.99 -6.61 -15.49
C ASP A 110 6.51 -6.61 -15.12
N SER A 111 6.10 -7.38 -14.11
CA SER A 111 4.69 -7.54 -13.73
C SER A 111 4.12 -6.35 -12.97
N LEU A 112 4.96 -5.62 -12.23
CA LEU A 112 4.54 -4.46 -11.44
C LEU A 112 4.75 -3.14 -12.18
N GLY A 113 5.47 -3.11 -13.31
CA GLY A 113 5.74 -1.88 -14.05
C GLY A 113 6.82 -1.02 -13.36
N MET A 114 8.05 -1.53 -13.32
CA MET A 114 9.25 -0.87 -12.81
C MET A 114 10.34 -0.90 -13.88
N LEU A 115 10.93 0.24 -14.25
CA LEU A 115 12.01 0.29 -15.24
C LEU A 115 13.34 -0.14 -14.60
N VAL A 116 14.21 -0.82 -15.33
CA VAL A 116 15.44 -1.41 -14.77
C VAL A 116 16.69 -0.97 -15.55
N ILE A 117 17.67 -0.44 -14.81
CA ILE A 117 19.07 -0.40 -15.23
C ILE A 117 19.73 -1.69 -14.72
N ASN A 118 19.98 -2.61 -15.65
CA ASN A 118 20.60 -3.89 -15.36
C ASN A 118 22.13 -3.74 -15.43
N GLU A 119 22.82 -4.09 -14.34
CA GLU A 119 24.20 -3.70 -14.15
C GLU A 119 25.16 -4.89 -14.04
N ASN A 120 26.26 -4.78 -14.79
CA ASN A 120 27.41 -5.63 -14.64
C ASN A 120 28.34 -5.10 -13.53
N ARG A 121 28.88 -5.99 -12.69
CA ARG A 121 29.63 -5.59 -11.48
C ARG A 121 30.89 -4.78 -11.76
N LEU A 122 31.75 -5.26 -12.66
CA LEU A 122 33.08 -4.68 -12.95
C LEU A 122 33.24 -4.40 -14.44
N LEU A 123 33.89 -3.29 -14.77
CA LEU A 123 34.34 -3.03 -16.14
C LEU A 123 35.55 -3.92 -16.44
N ASN A 124 35.31 -5.10 -17.01
CA ASN A 124 36.37 -6.08 -17.29
C ASN A 124 36.10 -6.85 -18.59
N THR A 125 37.13 -7.04 -19.40
CA THR A 125 37.07 -7.69 -20.71
C THR A 125 37.85 -9.00 -20.79
N SER A 126 38.22 -9.60 -19.65
CA SER A 126 38.74 -10.97 -19.65
C SER A 126 37.69 -11.95 -20.19
N HIS A 127 38.13 -13.13 -20.64
CA HIS A 127 37.22 -14.13 -21.19
C HIS A 127 36.06 -14.48 -20.23
N GLU A 128 36.36 -14.58 -18.93
CA GLU A 128 35.38 -14.86 -17.90
C GLU A 128 34.34 -13.74 -17.77
N TYR A 129 34.77 -12.48 -17.62
CA TYR A 129 33.85 -11.36 -17.44
C TYR A 129 33.02 -11.09 -18.71
N LEU A 130 33.61 -11.25 -19.89
CA LEU A 130 32.85 -11.20 -21.15
C LEU A 130 31.81 -12.31 -21.23
N ASN A 131 32.14 -13.51 -20.74
CA ASN A 131 31.19 -14.62 -20.69
C ASN A 131 30.06 -14.37 -19.67
N GLN A 132 30.37 -13.82 -18.48
CA GLN A 132 29.37 -13.42 -17.48
C GLN A 132 28.44 -12.33 -18.03
N PHE A 133 28.99 -11.26 -18.62
CA PHE A 133 28.22 -10.21 -19.28
C PHE A 133 27.32 -10.77 -20.39
N SER A 134 27.85 -11.68 -21.21
CA SER A 134 27.07 -12.32 -22.28
C SER A 134 25.90 -13.13 -21.73
N ARG A 135 26.12 -13.90 -20.66
CA ARG A 135 25.06 -14.71 -20.02
C ARG A 135 23.97 -13.82 -19.45
N MET A 136 24.33 -12.74 -18.76
CA MET A 136 23.38 -11.76 -18.23
C MET A 136 22.53 -11.14 -19.35
N VAL A 137 23.15 -10.65 -20.42
CA VAL A 137 22.41 -10.05 -21.55
C VAL A 137 21.50 -11.06 -22.24
N ILE A 138 21.99 -12.27 -22.52
CA ILE A 138 21.19 -13.31 -23.20
C ILE A 138 19.98 -13.71 -22.35
N ARG A 139 20.18 -13.85 -21.03
CA ARG A 139 19.14 -14.17 -20.06
C ARG A 139 18.10 -13.04 -19.99
N ASP A 140 18.54 -11.78 -19.89
CA ASP A 140 17.65 -10.70 -19.45
C ASP A 140 17.06 -9.84 -20.58
N ARG A 141 17.55 -9.95 -21.83
CA ARG A 141 17.16 -9.06 -22.95
C ARG A 141 15.67 -9.09 -23.34
N ASN A 142 14.91 -10.09 -22.90
CA ASN A 142 13.48 -10.21 -23.20
C ASN A 142 12.58 -9.53 -22.15
N HIS A 143 13.11 -9.14 -20.99
CA HIS A 143 12.36 -8.41 -19.98
C HIS A 143 12.02 -6.99 -20.47
N PRO A 144 10.74 -6.62 -20.62
CA PRO A 144 10.36 -5.27 -21.04
C PRO A 144 10.83 -4.18 -20.07
N SER A 145 10.94 -4.48 -18.78
CA SER A 145 11.42 -3.56 -17.73
C SER A 145 12.85 -3.09 -17.94
N VAL A 146 13.74 -3.94 -18.45
CA VAL A 146 15.13 -3.56 -18.71
C VAL A 146 15.13 -2.47 -19.79
N ILE A 147 15.72 -1.31 -19.47
CA ILE A 147 15.81 -0.16 -20.40
C ILE A 147 17.25 0.22 -20.76
N LEU A 148 18.21 -0.21 -19.95
CA LEU A 148 19.60 0.21 -20.05
C LEU A 148 20.53 -0.83 -19.44
N TRP A 149 21.67 -1.04 -20.08
CA TRP A 149 22.74 -1.91 -19.55
C TRP A 149 23.86 -1.07 -18.98
N SER A 150 24.18 -1.22 -17.70
CA SER A 150 25.35 -0.60 -17.09
C SER A 150 26.54 -1.55 -17.13
N ILE A 151 27.68 -1.10 -17.67
CA ILE A 151 28.88 -1.94 -17.85
C ILE A 151 29.86 -1.90 -16.68
N GLY A 152 29.62 -1.05 -15.70
CA GLY A 152 30.44 -0.93 -14.49
C GLY A 152 30.10 0.34 -13.69
N ASN A 153 30.70 0.42 -12.50
CA ASN A 153 30.51 1.50 -11.53
C ASN A 153 31.86 1.93 -10.94
N GLU A 154 32.18 3.22 -11.01
CA GLU A 154 33.27 3.88 -10.24
C GLU A 154 34.65 3.21 -10.32
N GLU A 155 35.06 2.81 -11.53
CA GLU A 155 36.36 2.23 -11.85
C GLU A 155 37.44 3.32 -11.95
N GLY A 156 37.71 3.97 -10.82
CA GLY A 156 38.51 5.20 -10.70
C GLY A 156 39.87 5.18 -11.42
N TYR A 157 40.55 4.04 -11.45
CA TYR A 157 41.86 3.89 -12.08
C TYR A 157 41.84 3.87 -13.61
N ILE A 158 40.71 3.57 -14.23
CA ILE A 158 40.61 3.35 -15.68
C ILE A 158 39.58 4.24 -16.38
N GLN A 159 38.62 4.81 -15.65
CA GLN A 159 37.47 5.46 -16.26
C GLN A 159 37.78 6.72 -17.09
N THR A 160 38.87 7.42 -16.80
CA THR A 160 39.28 8.66 -17.49
C THR A 160 40.39 8.47 -18.52
N ASN A 161 40.79 7.23 -18.81
CA ASN A 161 41.94 6.95 -19.69
C ASN A 161 41.63 5.95 -20.82
N GLY A 162 42.61 5.75 -21.69
CA GLY A 162 42.48 4.92 -22.89
C GLY A 162 42.24 3.42 -22.61
N ASN A 163 42.59 2.91 -21.42
CA ASN A 163 42.29 1.52 -21.06
C ASN A 163 40.79 1.34 -20.83
N GLY A 164 40.18 2.17 -19.98
CA GLY A 164 38.74 2.15 -19.76
C GLY A 164 37.95 2.37 -21.04
N LYS A 165 38.39 3.31 -21.89
CA LYS A 165 37.81 3.54 -23.23
C LYS A 165 37.76 2.27 -24.09
N ARG A 166 38.89 1.55 -24.22
CA ARG A 166 38.97 0.32 -25.03
C ARG A 166 38.10 -0.80 -24.45
N MET A 167 38.04 -0.90 -23.13
CA MET A 167 37.23 -1.90 -22.44
C MET A 167 35.73 -1.62 -22.65
N ALA A 168 35.31 -0.37 -22.53
CA ALA A 168 33.96 0.08 -22.82
C ALA A 168 33.56 -0.19 -24.28
N ILE A 169 34.41 0.15 -25.26
CA ILE A 169 34.18 -0.19 -26.68
C ILE A 169 33.93 -1.69 -26.85
N THR A 170 34.76 -2.53 -26.22
CA THR A 170 34.63 -4.00 -26.33
C THR A 170 33.27 -4.50 -25.80
N LEU A 171 32.82 -4.01 -24.65
CA LEU A 171 31.52 -4.39 -24.09
C LEU A 171 30.35 -3.82 -24.88
N ILE A 172 30.46 -2.59 -25.41
CA ILE A 172 29.45 -1.98 -26.29
C ILE A 172 29.29 -2.83 -27.56
N GLU A 173 30.39 -3.20 -28.21
CA GLU A 173 30.36 -4.04 -29.40
C GLU A 173 29.83 -5.45 -29.10
N LYS A 174 30.13 -5.99 -27.91
CA LYS A 174 29.56 -7.25 -27.46
C LYS A 174 28.05 -7.14 -27.24
N LEU A 175 27.57 -6.06 -26.61
CA LEU A 175 26.15 -5.82 -26.41
C LEU A 175 25.43 -5.69 -27.74
N LYS A 176 25.91 -4.88 -28.69
CA LYS A 176 25.27 -4.69 -30.00
C LYS A 176 24.97 -6.00 -30.73
N ARG A 177 25.81 -7.03 -30.54
CA ARG A 177 25.60 -8.37 -31.12
C ARG A 177 24.56 -9.21 -30.39
N LEU A 178 24.36 -8.96 -29.08
CA LEU A 178 23.48 -9.74 -28.22
C LEU A 178 22.10 -9.09 -28.02
N ASP A 179 22.06 -7.77 -27.88
CA ASP A 179 20.85 -6.96 -27.74
C ASP A 179 21.09 -5.59 -28.43
N PRO A 180 20.76 -5.47 -29.73
CA PRO A 180 20.85 -4.19 -30.44
C PRO A 180 19.73 -3.20 -30.05
N SER A 181 18.73 -3.62 -29.26
CA SER A 181 17.55 -2.81 -28.97
C SER A 181 17.72 -1.84 -27.79
N ARG A 182 18.76 -2.02 -26.98
CA ARG A 182 19.04 -1.20 -25.79
C ARG A 182 20.43 -0.59 -25.82
N LYS A 183 20.58 0.55 -25.16
CA LYS A 183 21.85 1.30 -25.06
C LYS A 183 22.66 0.84 -23.84
N VAL A 184 23.90 1.33 -23.76
CA VAL A 184 24.82 1.14 -22.62
C VAL A 184 24.94 2.43 -21.83
N THR A 185 25.11 2.32 -20.52
CA THR A 185 25.62 3.40 -19.66
C THR A 185 26.82 2.91 -18.83
N TYR A 186 27.49 3.84 -18.18
CA TYR A 186 28.51 3.61 -17.17
C TYR A 186 28.32 4.64 -16.06
N ALA A 187 28.34 4.16 -14.81
CA ALA A 187 28.15 5.01 -13.64
C ALA A 187 29.50 5.57 -13.20
N ALA A 188 29.70 6.89 -13.38
CA ALA A 188 30.99 7.53 -13.11
C ALA A 188 30.86 8.66 -12.09
N ASP A 189 31.75 8.63 -11.09
CA ASP A 189 31.92 9.60 -10.00
C ASP A 189 32.81 10.80 -10.38
N VAL A 190 32.96 11.07 -11.68
CA VAL A 190 33.71 12.21 -12.22
C VAL A 190 32.78 13.35 -12.63
N PRO A 191 33.21 14.63 -12.50
CA PRO A 191 32.38 15.80 -12.80
C PRO A 191 32.29 16.02 -14.32
N ASN A 192 32.57 17.22 -14.82
CA ASN A 192 32.58 17.50 -16.24
C ASN A 192 33.86 16.94 -16.90
N VAL A 193 33.92 15.61 -17.09
CA VAL A 193 35.08 14.90 -17.66
C VAL A 193 34.63 14.04 -18.85
N PHE A 194 35.05 14.42 -20.05
CA PHE A 194 34.73 13.70 -21.28
C PHE A 194 35.66 12.51 -21.58
N ASN A 195 36.94 12.62 -21.22
CA ASN A 195 37.97 11.63 -21.61
C ASN A 195 37.70 10.22 -21.04
N GLY A 196 38.20 9.19 -21.73
CA GLY A 196 38.11 7.79 -21.30
C GLY A 196 36.81 7.11 -21.72
N ILE A 197 36.08 6.54 -20.76
CA ILE A 197 34.82 5.83 -21.02
C ILE A 197 33.74 6.77 -21.56
N ASN A 198 33.68 7.99 -21.04
CA ASN A 198 32.64 8.96 -21.38
C ASN A 198 32.67 9.39 -22.86
N GLU A 199 33.82 9.24 -23.54
CA GLU A 199 33.96 9.49 -24.98
C GLU A 199 33.16 8.53 -25.85
N VAL A 200 32.87 7.32 -25.35
CA VAL A 200 32.31 6.21 -26.16
C VAL A 200 30.97 5.71 -25.65
N ILE A 201 30.58 6.07 -24.42
CA ILE A 201 29.33 5.63 -23.82
C ILE A 201 28.15 6.38 -24.48
N PRO A 202 27.07 5.71 -24.91
CA PRO A 202 25.98 6.40 -25.60
C PRO A 202 25.08 7.20 -24.66
N ILE A 203 25.06 6.90 -23.36
CA ILE A 203 24.37 7.65 -22.31
C ILE A 203 25.36 7.84 -21.15
N ARG A 204 25.54 9.08 -20.70
CA ARG A 204 26.50 9.44 -19.65
C ARG A 204 25.82 9.38 -18.27
N GLY A 205 26.35 8.56 -17.36
CA GLY A 205 25.86 8.39 -16.00
C GLY A 205 26.67 9.13 -14.93
N PHE A 206 26.05 10.00 -14.14
CA PHE A 206 26.68 10.74 -13.06
C PHE A 206 26.43 10.11 -11.69
N ASN A 207 27.50 9.88 -10.91
CA ASN A 207 27.41 9.58 -9.48
C ASN A 207 27.81 10.82 -8.67
N TYR A 208 26.88 11.40 -7.90
CA TYR A 208 27.13 12.50 -6.93
C TYR A 208 27.79 13.78 -7.48
N ARG A 209 27.67 14.03 -8.79
CA ARG A 209 28.23 15.19 -9.49
C ARG A 209 27.15 16.04 -10.17
N GLU A 210 25.98 16.10 -9.57
CA GLU A 210 24.79 16.81 -10.05
C GLU A 210 25.08 18.27 -10.45
N LYS A 211 25.94 18.97 -9.70
CA LYS A 211 26.33 20.36 -9.98
C LYS A 211 27.14 20.52 -11.27
N ALA A 212 27.74 19.45 -11.79
CA ALA A 212 28.50 19.46 -13.04
C ALA A 212 27.66 19.04 -14.25
N MET A 213 26.44 18.52 -14.06
CA MET A 213 25.61 17.97 -15.13
C MET A 213 25.24 19.01 -16.19
N GLU A 214 24.88 20.23 -15.77
CA GLU A 214 24.52 21.32 -16.70
C GLU A 214 25.71 21.73 -17.57
N ALA A 215 26.87 21.94 -16.97
CA ALA A 215 28.09 22.30 -17.70
C ALA A 215 28.47 21.19 -18.70
N TYR A 216 28.40 19.93 -18.28
CA TYR A 216 28.67 18.79 -19.17
C TYR A 216 27.68 18.72 -20.33
N HIS A 217 26.38 18.88 -20.07
CA HIS A 217 25.36 18.86 -21.13
C HIS A 217 25.60 19.97 -22.16
N LYS A 218 25.98 21.17 -21.71
CA LYS A 218 26.36 22.27 -22.60
C LYS A 218 27.57 21.95 -23.48
N ASP A 219 28.58 21.29 -22.91
CA ASP A 219 29.80 20.92 -23.64
C ASP A 219 29.59 19.70 -24.56
N HIS A 220 28.61 18.86 -24.23
CA HIS A 220 28.29 17.59 -24.91
C HIS A 220 26.79 17.45 -25.24
N PRO A 221 26.20 18.36 -26.04
CA PRO A 221 24.75 18.49 -26.19
C PRO A 221 24.09 17.29 -26.89
N ASN A 222 24.85 16.45 -27.56
CA ASN A 222 24.32 15.28 -28.27
C ASN A 222 24.35 13.98 -27.43
N GLN A 223 24.88 14.03 -26.20
CA GLN A 223 24.97 12.87 -25.33
C GLN A 223 23.93 12.97 -24.21
N PRO A 224 22.90 12.09 -24.19
CA PRO A 224 21.94 12.04 -23.10
C PRO A 224 22.60 11.78 -21.76
N ILE A 225 22.08 12.41 -20.70
CA ILE A 225 22.64 12.33 -19.35
C ILE A 225 21.61 11.85 -18.32
N ILE A 226 22.11 11.13 -17.32
CA ILE A 226 21.31 10.53 -16.25
C ILE A 226 22.12 10.53 -14.94
N GLY A 227 21.44 10.70 -13.81
CA GLY A 227 22.06 10.45 -12.51
C GLY A 227 22.03 8.97 -12.14
N THR A 228 23.15 8.27 -12.20
CA THR A 228 23.25 6.84 -11.85
C THR A 228 23.36 6.61 -10.35
N GLU A 229 23.92 7.57 -9.59
CA GLU A 229 23.84 7.64 -8.13
C GLU A 229 23.69 9.09 -7.68
N MET A 230 22.70 9.34 -6.84
CA MET A 230 22.32 10.68 -6.39
C MET A 230 21.93 10.65 -4.91
N GLY A 231 21.98 11.80 -4.26
CA GLY A 231 21.69 11.90 -2.83
C GLY A 231 22.78 11.21 -2.02
N SER A 232 22.41 10.15 -1.28
CA SER A 232 23.22 9.50 -0.23
C SER A 232 23.18 10.17 1.14
N THR A 233 22.07 10.85 1.45
CA THR A 233 21.74 11.23 2.84
C THR A 233 21.78 9.98 3.74
N VAL A 234 22.36 10.13 4.92
CA VAL A 234 22.47 9.07 5.93
C VAL A 234 21.55 9.35 7.11
N SER A 235 20.68 8.42 7.45
CA SER A 235 19.76 8.55 8.57
C SER A 235 19.36 7.21 9.21
N THR A 236 18.82 7.25 10.43
CA THR A 236 18.30 6.07 11.14
C THR A 236 16.83 6.27 11.48
N ARG A 237 15.96 5.33 11.09
CA ARG A 237 14.50 5.45 11.26
C ARG A 237 14.11 5.89 12.67
N GLY A 238 13.32 6.95 12.79
CA GLY A 238 12.73 7.41 14.05
C GLY A 238 13.71 7.95 15.09
N ILE A 239 14.99 8.13 14.74
CA ILE A 239 15.99 8.79 15.58
C ILE A 239 16.01 10.27 15.24
N TYR A 240 16.17 11.18 16.20
CA TYR A 240 16.24 12.62 15.92
C TYR A 240 17.38 13.32 16.65
N SER A 241 18.38 12.54 17.05
CA SER A 241 19.62 12.99 17.67
C SER A 241 20.78 12.13 17.17
N TYR A 242 21.96 12.72 17.06
CA TYR A 242 23.18 11.97 16.79
C TYR A 242 23.60 11.15 18.02
N ASP A 243 23.89 9.87 17.82
CA ASP A 243 24.37 8.95 18.86
C ASP A 243 25.53 8.12 18.31
N SER A 244 26.76 8.45 18.69
CA SER A 244 27.95 7.71 18.23
C SER A 244 28.17 6.36 18.93
N ILE A 245 27.48 6.09 20.04
CA ILE A 245 27.64 4.84 20.79
C ILE A 245 26.79 3.76 20.13
N ASN A 246 25.52 4.06 19.91
CA ASN A 246 24.60 3.15 19.22
C ASN A 246 24.68 3.29 17.68
N CYS A 247 25.52 4.20 17.18
CA CYS A 247 25.69 4.49 15.76
C CYS A 247 24.38 4.92 15.08
N TYR A 248 23.68 5.89 15.68
CA TYR A 248 22.44 6.43 15.12
C TYR A 248 22.59 7.85 14.59
N LEU A 249 21.86 8.12 13.52
CA LEU A 249 21.79 9.42 12.85
C LEU A 249 20.37 9.98 12.87
N PRO A 250 20.21 11.30 12.96
CA PRO A 250 18.91 11.95 12.82
C PRO A 250 18.18 11.56 11.53
N ASP A 251 16.90 11.23 11.66
CA ASP A 251 15.94 10.85 10.61
C ASP A 251 15.39 12.08 9.89
N LEU A 252 16.31 12.88 9.35
CA LEU A 252 16.01 14.10 8.61
C LEU A 252 17.06 14.25 7.50
N ASP A 253 16.73 15.01 6.47
CA ASP A 253 17.67 15.34 5.39
C ASP A 253 18.69 16.38 5.87
N LEU A 254 19.62 15.94 6.72
CA LEU A 254 20.58 16.82 7.41
C LEU A 254 22.02 16.54 7.02
N THR A 255 22.36 15.26 6.87
CA THR A 255 23.74 14.82 6.71
C THR A 255 23.86 13.91 5.51
N ALA A 256 24.78 14.23 4.62
CA ALA A 256 25.27 13.36 3.57
C ALA A 256 26.80 13.26 3.68
N PRO A 257 27.42 12.15 3.23
CA PRO A 257 28.87 12.06 3.11
C PRO A 257 29.47 13.18 2.25
N TRP A 258 30.76 13.46 2.41
CA TRP A 258 31.42 14.61 1.74
C TRP A 258 31.40 14.56 0.20
N TRP A 259 31.25 13.36 -0.38
CA TRP A 259 31.18 13.16 -1.83
C TRP A 259 29.76 13.31 -2.39
N ALA A 260 28.76 13.33 -1.51
CA ALA A 260 27.34 13.18 -1.78
C ALA A 260 26.57 14.48 -1.48
N SER A 261 25.24 14.43 -1.54
CA SER A 261 24.37 15.57 -1.29
C SER A 261 23.06 15.18 -0.62
N LYS A 262 22.39 16.19 -0.06
CA LYS A 262 21.03 16.05 0.48
C LYS A 262 20.01 15.92 -0.65
N ALA A 263 18.84 15.36 -0.34
CA ALA A 263 17.76 15.22 -1.33
C ALA A 263 17.31 16.59 -1.87
N ASP A 264 17.21 17.59 -0.99
CA ASP A 264 16.84 18.97 -1.34
C ASP A 264 17.89 19.75 -2.16
N GLU A 265 19.09 19.19 -2.35
CA GLU A 265 20.17 19.79 -3.14
C GLU A 265 20.23 19.24 -4.56
N TRP A 266 20.12 17.91 -4.75
CA TRP A 266 20.26 17.30 -6.07
C TRP A 266 18.95 17.22 -6.84
N TRP A 267 17.83 16.97 -6.16
CA TRP A 267 16.57 16.69 -6.83
C TRP A 267 16.05 17.89 -7.64
N PRO A 268 16.06 19.15 -7.15
CA PRO A 268 15.63 20.30 -7.94
C PRO A 268 16.36 20.42 -9.28
N ILE A 269 17.68 20.14 -9.31
CA ILE A 269 18.50 20.19 -10.54
C ILE A 269 17.95 19.21 -11.57
N VAL A 270 17.64 17.97 -11.18
CA VAL A 270 17.14 16.94 -12.12
C VAL A 270 15.66 17.13 -12.46
N ALA A 271 14.85 17.57 -11.49
CA ALA A 271 13.42 17.76 -11.63
C ALA A 271 13.07 18.89 -12.61
N GLU A 272 13.82 19.99 -12.57
CA GLU A 272 13.52 21.22 -13.31
C GLU A 272 14.12 21.24 -14.72
N ASN A 273 15.08 20.36 -15.01
CA ASN A 273 15.78 20.32 -16.28
C ASN A 273 15.30 19.15 -17.17
N PRO A 274 14.67 19.40 -18.33
CA PRO A 274 14.20 18.35 -19.24
C PRO A 274 15.30 17.44 -19.79
N TRP A 275 16.51 17.97 -20.02
CA TRP A 275 17.66 17.22 -20.53
C TRP A 275 18.17 16.14 -19.56
N ALA A 276 17.88 16.28 -18.26
CA ALA A 276 18.21 15.26 -17.28
C ALA A 276 17.17 14.13 -17.35
N ALA A 277 17.57 12.94 -17.79
CA ALA A 277 16.65 11.81 -17.91
C ALA A 277 16.03 11.38 -16.57
N GLY A 278 16.70 11.68 -15.45
CA GLY A 278 16.27 11.34 -14.10
C GLY A 278 17.48 11.07 -13.20
N GLY A 279 17.24 10.46 -12.05
CA GLY A 279 18.26 10.17 -11.04
C GLY A 279 17.92 8.93 -10.22
N PHE A 280 18.95 8.24 -9.74
CA PHE A 280 18.82 7.05 -8.91
C PHE A 280 19.40 7.32 -7.53
N ILE A 281 18.57 7.33 -6.49
CA ILE A 281 19.03 7.65 -5.13
C ILE A 281 19.86 6.52 -4.55
N TRP A 282 20.89 6.84 -3.78
CA TRP A 282 21.59 5.89 -2.92
C TRP A 282 21.01 6.00 -1.50
N THR A 283 20.18 5.08 -1.01
CA THR A 283 19.56 3.91 -1.67
C THR A 283 18.04 3.86 -1.42
N GLY A 284 17.33 2.95 -2.09
CA GLY A 284 15.90 2.73 -1.84
C GLY A 284 15.60 2.06 -0.49
N MET A 285 16.43 1.10 -0.08
CA MET A 285 16.37 0.43 1.23
C MET A 285 17.79 0.31 1.79
N ASP A 286 17.90 0.30 3.12
CA ASP A 286 19.15 -0.07 3.78
C ASP A 286 19.53 -1.53 3.44
N TYR A 287 20.83 -1.81 3.57
CA TYR A 287 21.45 -3.09 3.32
C TYR A 287 22.55 -3.38 4.36
N MET A 288 22.96 -4.64 4.46
CA MET A 288 24.04 -5.04 5.37
C MET A 288 25.40 -4.59 4.83
N GLY A 289 26.29 -4.18 5.73
CA GLY A 289 27.60 -3.63 5.39
C GLY A 289 27.56 -2.14 5.07
N GLU A 290 28.70 -1.60 4.65
CA GLU A 290 28.90 -0.18 4.35
C GLU A 290 28.29 0.77 5.41
N PRO A 291 28.72 0.66 6.68
CA PRO A 291 28.07 1.33 7.81
C PRO A 291 28.34 2.83 7.91
N THR A 292 28.59 3.51 6.79
CA THR A 292 28.92 4.94 6.72
C THR A 292 27.87 5.78 7.45
N PRO A 293 28.28 6.74 8.31
CA PRO A 293 29.65 7.19 8.56
C PRO A 293 30.37 6.42 9.67
N PHE A 294 29.75 5.40 10.24
CA PHE A 294 30.26 4.63 11.36
C PHE A 294 31.10 3.42 10.91
N HIS A 295 31.55 2.68 11.91
CA HIS A 295 32.23 1.40 11.83
C HIS A 295 31.61 0.48 12.87
N TRP A 296 32.26 -0.66 13.17
CA TRP A 296 31.88 -1.51 14.30
C TRP A 296 31.58 -0.66 15.57
N PRO A 297 30.45 -0.89 16.28
CA PRO A 297 29.52 -2.04 16.19
C PRO A 297 28.46 -1.95 15.08
N ASN A 298 28.38 -0.87 14.32
CA ASN A 298 27.42 -0.78 13.21
C ASN A 298 27.72 -1.82 12.12
N ILE A 299 26.69 -2.54 11.68
CA ILE A 299 26.78 -3.62 10.68
C ILE A 299 25.87 -3.39 9.47
N GLY A 300 25.09 -2.32 9.44
CA GLY A 300 24.18 -1.98 8.35
C GLY A 300 24.36 -0.54 7.86
N SER A 301 23.86 -0.27 6.65
CA SER A 301 23.91 1.05 6.04
C SER A 301 22.94 2.04 6.69
N HIS A 302 23.13 3.34 6.39
CA HIS A 302 22.20 4.41 6.76
C HIS A 302 21.57 5.12 5.56
N PHE A 303 21.90 4.71 4.33
CA PHE A 303 21.55 5.42 3.08
C PHE A 303 20.10 5.25 2.64
N GLY A 304 19.44 4.17 3.07
CA GLY A 304 18.12 3.83 2.60
C GLY A 304 17.09 4.88 3.01
N VAL A 305 16.23 5.30 2.08
CA VAL A 305 14.99 6.05 2.42
C VAL A 305 14.00 5.20 3.20
N MET A 306 14.16 3.88 3.14
CA MET A 306 13.54 2.91 4.04
C MET A 306 14.64 2.13 4.76
N ASP A 307 14.33 1.61 5.95
CA ASP A 307 15.20 0.65 6.60
C ASP A 307 15.22 -0.71 5.87
N GLN A 308 16.01 -1.65 6.38
CA GLN A 308 16.20 -2.97 5.77
C GLN A 308 14.94 -3.85 5.80
N CYS A 309 13.94 -3.51 6.62
CA CYS A 309 12.62 -4.16 6.64
C CYS A 309 11.64 -3.53 5.64
N GLY A 310 11.99 -2.39 5.03
CA GLY A 310 11.11 -1.62 4.15
C GLY A 310 10.23 -0.62 4.90
N PHE A 311 10.51 -0.33 6.18
CA PHE A 311 9.82 0.71 6.92
C PHE A 311 10.33 2.11 6.51
N PRO A 312 9.44 3.06 6.18
CA PRO A 312 9.82 4.44 5.83
C PRO A 312 10.67 5.13 6.91
N LYS A 313 11.74 5.78 6.46
CA LYS A 313 12.42 6.89 7.15
C LYS A 313 11.78 8.22 6.73
N ASN A 314 12.14 9.35 7.34
CA ASN A 314 11.53 10.64 6.97
C ASN A 314 11.76 10.99 5.48
N LEU A 315 12.96 10.71 4.97
CA LEU A 315 13.36 11.02 3.60
C LEU A 315 12.50 10.33 2.53
N TYR A 316 11.85 9.20 2.87
CA TYR A 316 10.82 8.57 2.02
C TYR A 316 9.72 9.57 1.64
N TYR A 317 9.23 10.35 2.59
CA TYR A 317 8.11 11.26 2.38
C TYR A 317 8.50 12.52 1.60
N TYR A 318 9.77 12.96 1.71
CA TYR A 318 10.31 13.98 0.81
C TYR A 318 10.19 13.52 -0.64
N TYR A 319 10.72 12.34 -0.98
CA TYR A 319 10.62 11.82 -2.34
C TYR A 319 9.17 11.56 -2.73
N GLN A 320 8.35 10.95 -1.86
CA GLN A 320 6.94 10.71 -2.16
C GLN A 320 6.19 11.99 -2.50
N SER A 321 6.47 13.11 -1.81
CA SER A 321 5.82 14.38 -2.11
C SER A 321 6.11 14.87 -3.54
N TRP A 322 7.30 14.61 -4.08
CA TRP A 322 7.70 15.11 -5.40
C TRP A 322 7.58 14.08 -6.52
N TRP A 323 7.58 12.80 -6.18
CA TRP A 323 7.53 11.68 -7.12
C TRP A 323 6.12 11.14 -7.31
N ASP A 324 5.26 11.25 -6.28
CA ASP A 324 3.85 10.93 -6.38
C ASP A 324 3.02 12.21 -6.57
N THR A 325 2.53 12.40 -7.79
CA THR A 325 1.66 13.54 -8.13
C THR A 325 0.18 13.23 -7.95
N THR A 326 -0.17 11.97 -7.69
CA THR A 326 -1.54 11.46 -7.69
C THR A 326 -2.16 11.41 -6.30
N LEU A 327 -1.35 11.23 -5.25
CA LEU A 327 -1.80 11.19 -3.86
C LEU A 327 -1.48 12.49 -3.11
N PRO A 328 -2.35 12.93 -2.18
CA PRO A 328 -1.97 13.95 -1.20
C PRO A 328 -0.97 13.36 -0.20
N VAL A 329 0.22 13.98 -0.12
CA VAL A 329 1.29 13.62 0.82
C VAL A 329 1.39 14.69 1.89
N LEU A 330 1.40 14.31 3.16
CA LEU A 330 1.63 15.20 4.30
C LEU A 330 2.18 14.39 5.47
N ASN A 331 3.47 14.57 5.74
CA ASN A 331 4.21 13.88 6.79
C ASN A 331 4.73 14.90 7.83
N LEU A 332 4.79 14.48 9.09
CA LEU A 332 5.34 15.24 10.22
C LEU A 332 6.52 14.49 10.81
N ALA A 333 7.64 15.18 10.97
CA ALA A 333 8.76 14.73 11.79
C ALA A 333 9.20 15.86 12.75
N PRO A 334 9.72 15.55 13.94
CA PRO A 334 9.89 14.21 14.51
C PRO A 334 8.63 13.64 15.17
N HIS A 335 8.76 12.52 15.89
CA HIS A 335 7.73 12.06 16.83
C HIS A 335 7.48 13.10 17.94
N TRP A 336 6.31 13.05 18.60
CA TRP A 336 5.92 14.03 19.63
C TRP A 336 6.02 13.49 21.07
N ASN A 337 7.04 12.69 21.32
CA ASN A 337 7.33 12.02 22.60
C ASN A 337 8.65 12.51 23.19
N TRP A 338 8.60 13.64 23.90
CA TRP A 338 9.75 14.30 24.54
C TRP A 338 9.52 14.43 26.04
N LEU A 339 9.16 13.29 26.67
CA LEU A 339 8.78 13.24 28.07
C LEU A 339 9.82 13.93 28.96
N ASN A 340 9.34 14.72 29.93
CA ASN A 340 10.15 15.52 30.86
C ASN A 340 10.97 16.66 30.23
N ARG A 341 10.73 17.02 28.96
CA ARG A 341 11.41 18.14 28.28
C ARG A 341 10.44 19.27 27.91
N TRP A 342 9.53 19.64 28.83
CA TRP A 342 8.53 20.69 28.57
C TRP A 342 9.19 22.01 28.15
N GLY A 343 8.66 22.62 27.09
CA GLY A 343 9.14 23.90 26.58
C GLY A 343 10.47 23.85 25.81
N PHE A 344 11.10 22.67 25.63
CA PHE A 344 12.26 22.56 24.74
C PHE A 344 11.83 22.88 23.30
N GLU A 345 12.67 23.60 22.58
CA GLU A 345 12.39 23.98 21.19
C GLU A 345 12.79 22.82 20.27
N GLN A 346 11.81 22.21 19.62
CA GLN A 346 11.98 21.19 18.60
C GLN A 346 11.80 21.81 17.21
N GLU A 347 12.69 21.47 16.28
CA GLU A 347 12.44 21.75 14.87
C GLU A 347 11.54 20.66 14.27
N VAL A 348 10.35 21.07 13.81
CA VAL A 348 9.37 20.23 13.15
C VAL A 348 9.53 20.39 11.65
N TRP A 349 9.74 19.28 10.95
CA TRP A 349 9.82 19.20 9.50
C TRP A 349 8.51 18.66 8.93
N ILE A 350 8.11 19.21 7.79
CA ILE A 350 6.91 18.80 7.06
C ILE A 350 7.27 18.56 5.59
N ASP A 351 7.09 17.32 5.16
CA ASP A 351 7.18 16.91 3.75
C ASP A 351 5.76 16.81 3.18
N SER A 352 5.47 17.55 2.12
CA SER A 352 4.13 17.59 1.53
C SER A 352 4.14 18.08 0.10
N ASN A 353 3.17 17.61 -0.68
CA ASN A 353 2.89 18.08 -2.04
C ASN A 353 1.63 18.96 -2.12
N SER A 354 1.23 19.53 -0.98
CA SER A 354 0.20 20.55 -0.87
C SER A 354 0.69 21.91 -1.37
N ASP A 355 -0.23 22.83 -1.64
CA ASP A 355 0.05 24.22 -1.98
C ASP A 355 0.53 25.01 -0.75
N SER A 356 0.01 24.66 0.43
CA SER A 356 0.40 25.24 1.71
C SER A 356 0.07 24.31 2.88
N VAL A 357 0.72 24.54 4.02
CA VAL A 357 0.47 23.80 5.26
C VAL A 357 0.25 24.77 6.43
N ASN A 358 -0.82 24.54 7.20
CA ASN A 358 -1.06 25.15 8.50
C ASN A 358 -0.65 24.18 9.62
N LEU A 359 0.13 24.65 10.59
CA LEU A 359 0.55 23.85 11.74
C LEU A 359 -0.15 24.33 13.01
N LYS A 360 -0.60 23.40 13.85
CA LYS A 360 -1.19 23.68 15.16
C LYS A 360 -0.58 22.78 16.23
N LEU A 361 -0.48 23.30 17.44
CA LEU A 361 -0.15 22.54 18.64
C LEU A 361 -1.28 22.72 19.65
N ASN A 362 -1.94 21.63 20.06
CA ASN A 362 -3.05 21.65 21.01
C ASN A 362 -4.14 22.66 20.61
N GLY A 363 -4.47 22.70 19.32
CA GLY A 363 -5.44 23.65 18.74
C GLY A 363 -4.93 25.07 18.52
N LYS A 364 -3.79 25.46 19.11
CA LYS A 364 -3.17 26.77 18.90
C LYS A 364 -2.50 26.83 17.54
N ASN A 365 -2.94 27.79 16.72
CA ASN A 365 -2.37 28.04 15.40
C ASN A 365 -0.91 28.55 15.49
N LEU A 366 0.01 27.86 14.82
CA LEU A 366 1.42 28.22 14.68
C LEU A 366 1.75 28.88 13.33
N GLY A 367 0.73 29.11 12.51
CA GLY A 367 0.82 29.80 11.22
C GLY A 367 0.73 28.87 10.02
N THR A 368 0.50 29.48 8.85
CA THR A 368 0.46 28.82 7.55
C THR A 368 1.69 29.20 6.75
N ARG A 369 2.30 28.24 6.04
CA ARG A 369 3.41 28.49 5.12
C ARG A 369 3.12 27.90 3.74
N PRO A 370 3.45 28.62 2.65
CA PRO A 370 3.36 28.06 1.30
C PRO A 370 4.42 26.98 1.11
N MET A 371 4.06 25.91 0.39
CA MET A 371 5.01 24.85 0.06
C MET A 371 5.73 25.18 -1.24
N GLN A 372 7.06 25.33 -1.17
CA GLN A 372 7.86 25.49 -2.37
C GLN A 372 8.11 24.12 -3.02
N LYS A 373 7.99 24.06 -4.35
CA LYS A 373 8.22 22.82 -5.09
C LYS A 373 9.63 22.29 -4.82
N ASN A 374 9.77 20.97 -4.69
CA ASN A 374 11.04 20.28 -4.43
C ASN A 374 11.70 20.64 -3.09
N GLN A 375 10.97 21.18 -2.11
CA GLN A 375 11.50 21.52 -0.78
C GLN A 375 10.70 20.83 0.36
N HIS A 376 10.96 21.24 1.59
CA HIS A 376 10.21 20.87 2.79
C HIS A 376 10.02 22.11 3.67
N LEU A 377 9.12 22.04 4.65
CA LEU A 377 8.86 23.16 5.57
C LEU A 377 9.41 22.87 6.97
N LYS A 378 9.81 23.92 7.69
CA LYS A 378 10.37 23.83 9.05
C LYS A 378 9.69 24.77 10.02
N TRP A 379 9.34 24.32 11.22
CA TRP A 379 8.89 25.18 12.32
C TRP A 379 9.74 24.94 13.56
N LYS A 380 10.01 26.00 14.31
CA LYS A 380 10.49 25.89 15.69
C LYS A 380 9.30 25.87 16.62
N VAL A 381 9.08 24.75 17.29
CA VAL A 381 7.92 24.51 18.12
C VAL A 381 8.38 24.16 19.53
N LYS A 382 7.91 24.90 20.53
CA LYS A 382 8.14 24.55 21.93
C LYS A 382 7.30 23.35 22.28
N TYR A 383 7.94 22.29 22.73
CA TYR A 383 7.28 21.04 23.07
C TYR A 383 6.27 21.23 24.20
N GLU A 384 5.05 20.82 23.92
CA GLU A 384 3.96 20.64 24.86
C GLU A 384 3.35 19.27 24.55
N PRO A 385 3.19 18.37 25.53
CA PRO A 385 2.49 17.12 25.33
C PRO A 385 1.10 17.35 24.74
N GLY A 386 0.69 16.49 23.81
CA GLY A 386 -0.62 16.56 23.18
C GLY A 386 -0.54 16.28 21.69
N ILE A 387 -1.20 17.11 20.89
CA ILE A 387 -1.42 16.88 19.45
C ILE A 387 -0.75 17.98 18.65
N LEU A 388 0.23 17.58 17.84
CA LEU A 388 0.77 18.38 16.75
C LEU A 388 0.00 18.02 15.47
N GLU A 389 -0.74 18.96 14.93
CA GLU A 389 -1.62 18.76 13.76
C GLU A 389 -1.11 19.61 12.60
N ALA A 390 -0.85 18.98 11.46
CA ALA A 390 -0.62 19.67 10.19
C ALA A 390 -1.84 19.51 9.29
N LYS A 391 -2.24 20.61 8.66
CA LYS A 391 -3.34 20.69 7.71
C LYS A 391 -2.80 21.17 6.37
N GLY A 392 -2.81 20.28 5.39
CA GLY A 392 -2.40 20.54 4.01
C GLY A 392 -3.58 21.02 3.16
N TYR A 393 -3.29 21.90 2.21
CA TYR A 393 -4.26 22.44 1.25
C TYR A 393 -3.77 22.13 -0.16
N LYS A 394 -4.50 21.34 -0.95
CA LYS A 394 -4.12 20.98 -2.33
C LYS A 394 -5.33 21.05 -3.24
N ASN A 395 -5.28 21.87 -4.29
CA ASN A 395 -6.37 21.99 -5.28
C ASN A 395 -7.76 22.28 -4.65
N GLY A 396 -7.78 23.04 -3.54
CA GLY A 396 -9.01 23.35 -2.80
C GLY A 396 -9.50 22.23 -1.86
N PHE A 397 -8.81 21.08 -1.81
CA PHE A 397 -9.03 20.03 -0.81
C PHE A 397 -8.14 20.25 0.41
N GLU A 398 -8.68 19.93 1.57
CA GLU A 398 -7.97 19.98 2.85
C GLU A 398 -7.80 18.56 3.37
N PHE A 399 -6.66 18.27 3.96
CA PHE A 399 -6.39 16.99 4.59
C PHE A 399 -5.43 17.19 5.76
N ILE A 400 -5.45 16.28 6.71
CA ILE A 400 -4.68 16.43 7.95
C ILE A 400 -3.78 15.22 8.20
N THR A 401 -2.70 15.48 8.92
CA THR A 401 -1.91 14.45 9.59
C THR A 401 -1.62 14.92 11.01
N LYS A 402 -1.46 13.97 11.93
CA LYS A 402 -1.26 14.25 13.36
C LYS A 402 -0.07 13.47 13.89
N MET A 403 0.67 14.11 14.79
CA MET A 403 1.66 13.47 15.63
C MET A 403 1.27 13.72 17.09
N GLU A 404 1.13 12.65 17.85
CA GLU A 404 0.61 12.71 19.23
C GLU A 404 1.62 12.21 20.24
N THR A 405 1.64 12.85 21.41
CA THR A 405 2.32 12.28 22.57
C THR A 405 1.57 11.04 23.03
N THR A 406 2.28 9.91 23.08
CA THR A 406 1.72 8.60 23.42
C THR A 406 1.93 8.26 24.90
N GLY A 407 1.06 7.41 25.41
CA GLY A 407 1.28 6.69 26.66
C GLY A 407 2.31 5.57 26.52
N PRO A 408 2.50 4.76 27.57
CA PRO A 408 3.31 3.54 27.49
C PRO A 408 2.68 2.54 26.51
N ALA A 409 3.54 1.68 25.94
CA ALA A 409 3.12 0.53 25.14
C ALA A 409 2.10 -0.33 25.90
N PHE A 410 1.03 -0.74 25.21
CA PHE A 410 -0.09 -1.46 25.81
C PHE A 410 -0.47 -2.72 25.01
N GLU A 411 -0.53 -2.63 23.69
CA GLU A 411 -1.05 -3.71 22.84
C GLU A 411 -0.22 -3.84 21.56
N LEU A 412 0.10 -5.09 21.19
CA LEU A 412 0.73 -5.39 19.91
C LEU A 412 -0.28 -5.32 18.77
N VAL A 413 0.21 -4.96 17.59
CA VAL A 413 -0.55 -4.92 16.34
C VAL A 413 0.16 -5.82 15.34
N VAL A 414 -0.61 -6.68 14.67
CA VAL A 414 -0.12 -7.65 13.67
C VAL A 414 -0.78 -7.32 12.33
N SER A 415 0.01 -6.89 11.36
CA SER A 415 -0.48 -6.49 10.03
C SER A 415 0.20 -7.31 8.94
N PRO A 416 -0.42 -8.43 8.50
CA PRO A 416 0.08 -9.19 7.36
C PRO A 416 -0.16 -8.43 6.05
N ASN A 417 0.78 -8.52 5.11
CA ASN A 417 0.61 -7.91 3.78
C ASN A 417 -0.47 -8.60 2.92
N LYS A 418 -0.85 -9.83 3.30
CA LYS A 418 -1.96 -10.60 2.75
C LYS A 418 -2.44 -11.66 3.75
N THR A 419 -3.72 -11.98 3.72
CA THR A 419 -4.41 -13.01 4.49
C THR A 419 -4.75 -14.26 3.67
N THR A 420 -4.58 -14.20 2.34
CA THR A 420 -4.67 -15.36 1.44
C THR A 420 -3.30 -15.65 0.81
N ALA A 421 -2.85 -16.90 0.83
CA ALA A 421 -1.57 -17.32 0.26
C ALA A 421 -1.67 -18.67 -0.48
N MET A 422 -0.66 -19.03 -1.24
CA MET A 422 -0.58 -20.31 -1.95
C MET A 422 0.14 -21.36 -1.09
N ALA A 423 -0.44 -22.55 -0.96
CA ALA A 423 0.19 -23.71 -0.32
C ALA A 423 1.12 -24.43 -1.32
N ASN A 424 2.26 -23.81 -1.61
CA ASN A 424 3.22 -24.30 -2.62
C ASN A 424 4.68 -24.34 -2.14
N SER A 425 4.91 -24.31 -0.82
CA SER A 425 6.24 -24.28 -0.19
C SER A 425 7.13 -23.07 -0.52
N THR A 426 6.69 -22.13 -1.36
CA THR A 426 7.50 -21.00 -1.84
C THR A 426 6.86 -19.65 -1.55
N ASP A 427 5.53 -19.59 -1.44
CA ASP A 427 4.83 -18.36 -1.14
C ASP A 427 5.14 -17.87 0.29
N VAL A 428 5.21 -16.54 0.42
CA VAL A 428 5.56 -15.87 1.66
C VAL A 428 4.54 -14.82 2.04
N VAL A 429 4.32 -14.67 3.35
CA VAL A 429 3.55 -13.59 3.96
C VAL A 429 4.50 -12.78 4.84
N ILE A 430 4.50 -11.46 4.62
CA ILE A 430 5.28 -10.50 5.38
C ILE A 430 4.35 -9.92 6.44
N ILE A 431 4.73 -10.07 7.71
CA ILE A 431 3.94 -9.62 8.84
C ILE A 431 4.70 -8.50 9.54
N ASN A 432 4.15 -7.29 9.48
CA ASN A 432 4.66 -6.16 10.23
C ASN A 432 4.03 -6.15 11.62
N ILE A 433 4.87 -5.93 12.62
CA ILE A 433 4.47 -5.84 14.02
C ILE A 433 4.72 -4.42 14.50
N SER A 434 3.72 -3.83 15.14
CA SER A 434 3.87 -2.57 15.85
C SER A 434 3.24 -2.64 17.23
N VAL A 435 3.30 -1.53 17.98
CA VAL A 435 2.74 -1.45 19.32
C VAL A 435 2.03 -0.12 19.50
N VAL A 436 0.88 -0.16 20.17
CA VAL A 436 0.05 1.00 20.46
C VAL A 436 -0.13 1.21 21.97
N ASP A 437 -0.43 2.44 22.36
CA ASP A 437 -0.86 2.78 23.72
C ASP A 437 -2.36 2.49 23.95
N THR A 438 -2.86 2.76 25.16
CA THR A 438 -4.28 2.59 25.50
C THR A 438 -5.24 3.49 24.70
N GLY A 439 -4.71 4.51 24.02
CA GLY A 439 -5.45 5.36 23.09
C GLY A 439 -5.37 4.90 21.64
N GLY A 440 -4.77 3.73 21.35
CA GLY A 440 -4.61 3.21 19.99
C GLY A 440 -3.55 3.92 19.15
N ARG A 441 -2.67 4.72 19.78
CA ARG A 441 -1.64 5.50 19.09
C ARG A 441 -0.32 4.74 19.08
N GLU A 442 0.35 4.73 17.94
CA GLU A 442 1.58 3.97 17.76
C GLU A 442 2.74 4.53 18.61
N VAL A 443 3.38 3.69 19.42
CA VAL A 443 4.46 4.09 20.33
C VAL A 443 5.81 4.00 19.62
N LEU A 444 6.16 5.07 18.90
CA LEU A 444 7.37 5.16 18.07
C LEU A 444 8.71 5.11 18.83
N THR A 445 8.68 5.06 20.16
CA THR A 445 9.87 4.93 21.01
C THR A 445 10.02 3.54 21.63
N ALA A 446 9.08 2.62 21.38
CA ALA A 446 9.10 1.30 22.00
C ALA A 446 10.18 0.38 21.42
N ASP A 447 10.76 -0.45 22.29
CA ASP A 447 11.85 -1.38 22.01
C ASP A 447 11.60 -2.79 22.58
N ASN A 448 10.34 -3.08 22.95
CA ASN A 448 9.95 -4.33 23.59
C ASN A 448 10.39 -5.57 22.79
N ARG A 449 10.86 -6.61 23.49
CA ARG A 449 11.17 -7.92 22.91
C ARG A 449 9.89 -8.70 22.62
N VAL A 450 9.62 -8.98 21.35
CA VAL A 450 8.43 -9.72 20.91
C VAL A 450 8.80 -11.16 20.56
N LYS A 451 7.97 -12.12 21.00
CA LYS A 451 8.05 -13.54 20.68
C LYS A 451 6.98 -13.92 19.67
N PHE A 452 7.31 -14.86 18.79
CA PHE A 452 6.44 -15.25 17.68
C PHE A 452 6.12 -16.74 17.72
N LYS A 453 4.86 -17.05 17.42
CA LYS A 453 4.37 -18.43 17.29
C LYS A 453 3.60 -18.57 15.99
N VAL A 454 3.83 -19.67 15.29
CA VAL A 454 3.06 -20.08 14.11
C VAL A 454 2.42 -21.45 14.36
N THR A 455 1.21 -21.63 13.87
CA THR A 455 0.48 -22.90 13.83
C THR A 455 -0.01 -23.18 12.41
N GLY A 456 -0.22 -24.45 12.07
CA GLY A 456 -0.61 -24.86 10.72
C GLY A 456 0.57 -25.08 9.78
N PRO A 457 0.32 -25.31 8.48
CA PRO A 457 1.32 -25.68 7.49
C PRO A 457 2.13 -24.45 7.02
N ALA A 458 2.95 -23.89 7.90
CA ALA A 458 3.85 -22.79 7.60
C ALA A 458 5.04 -22.75 8.58
N LYS A 459 6.09 -22.01 8.23
CA LYS A 459 7.24 -21.77 9.12
C LYS A 459 7.72 -20.33 9.02
N ILE A 460 8.17 -19.78 10.15
CA ILE A 460 8.91 -18.51 10.14
C ILE A 460 10.27 -18.79 9.50
N ILE A 461 10.65 -17.97 8.53
CA ILE A 461 11.94 -18.08 7.85
C ILE A 461 12.87 -16.92 8.18
N GLY A 462 12.40 -15.81 8.75
CA GLY A 462 13.25 -14.70 9.13
C GLY A 462 12.51 -13.65 9.96
N VAL A 463 13.26 -12.89 10.75
CA VAL A 463 12.77 -11.74 11.51
C VAL A 463 13.73 -10.56 11.35
N GLY A 464 13.25 -9.32 11.51
CA GLY A 464 14.08 -8.12 11.43
C GLY A 464 13.39 -6.92 12.10
N ASN A 465 14.14 -5.86 12.39
CA ASN A 465 13.56 -4.61 12.90
C ASN A 465 14.12 -3.34 12.20
N GLY A 466 15.14 -3.48 11.36
CA GLY A 466 15.72 -2.36 10.61
C GLY A 466 16.63 -1.43 11.43
N ASP A 467 17.04 -1.85 12.62
CA ASP A 467 18.14 -1.21 13.34
C ASP A 467 19.48 -1.57 12.67
N PRO A 468 20.22 -0.60 12.10
CA PRO A 468 21.49 -0.87 11.42
C PRO A 468 22.59 -1.40 12.36
N SER A 469 22.44 -1.21 13.68
CA SER A 469 23.38 -1.63 14.71
C SER A 469 22.93 -2.87 15.49
N SER A 470 21.78 -3.46 15.17
CA SER A 470 21.28 -4.63 15.93
C SER A 470 22.09 -5.88 15.64
N HIS A 471 22.56 -6.52 16.71
CA HIS A 471 23.21 -7.83 16.66
C HIS A 471 22.27 -8.98 17.03
N GLU A 472 20.97 -8.71 17.18
CA GLU A 472 19.98 -9.75 17.41
C GLU A 472 19.90 -10.69 16.19
N PRO A 473 19.70 -12.00 16.38
CA PRO A 473 19.74 -12.95 15.29
C PRO A 473 18.55 -12.82 14.32
N ASP A 474 18.86 -12.76 13.03
CA ASP A 474 17.91 -12.82 11.90
C ASP A 474 17.20 -14.16 11.75
N LYS A 475 17.84 -15.22 12.24
CA LYS A 475 17.33 -16.59 12.30
C LYS A 475 17.38 -17.05 13.74
N CYS A 476 16.26 -17.51 14.27
CA CYS A 476 16.21 -18.13 15.58
C CYS A 476 16.10 -19.65 15.44
N GLU A 477 16.47 -20.38 16.49
CA GLU A 477 16.08 -21.78 16.60
C GLU A 477 14.55 -21.91 16.59
N THR A 478 14.06 -23.04 16.07
CA THR A 478 12.62 -23.34 16.04
C THR A 478 12.01 -23.19 17.44
N ASN A 479 10.84 -22.57 17.52
CA ASN A 479 10.12 -22.20 18.76
C ASN A 479 10.77 -21.11 19.63
N LEU A 480 11.91 -20.56 19.23
CA LEU A 480 12.58 -19.44 19.90
C LEU A 480 12.57 -18.16 19.07
N TRP A 481 11.65 -18.05 18.09
CA TRP A 481 11.50 -16.88 17.24
C TRP A 481 11.13 -15.64 18.05
N GLN A 482 11.95 -14.61 17.93
CA GLN A 482 11.78 -13.34 18.65
C GLN A 482 12.58 -12.22 18.00
N ARG A 483 12.13 -10.98 18.20
CA ARG A 483 12.83 -9.77 17.77
C ARG A 483 12.38 -8.59 18.61
N SER A 484 13.30 -7.72 19.01
CA SER A 484 12.95 -6.45 19.65
C SER A 484 12.36 -5.49 18.64
N LEU A 485 11.35 -4.73 19.06
CA LEU A 485 10.90 -3.57 18.33
C LEU A 485 12.09 -2.61 18.19
N PHE A 486 12.21 -1.96 17.04
CA PHE A 486 13.06 -0.78 16.87
C PHE A 486 12.17 0.37 16.47
N ARG A 487 12.11 1.39 17.34
CA ARG A 487 11.21 2.55 17.18
C ARG A 487 9.77 2.11 16.91
N GLY A 488 9.29 1.20 17.75
CA GLY A 488 7.92 0.69 17.75
C GLY A 488 7.63 -0.41 16.72
N LYS A 489 8.59 -0.86 15.89
CA LYS A 489 8.32 -1.79 14.80
C LYS A 489 9.30 -2.96 14.71
N CYS A 490 8.81 -4.12 14.30
CA CYS A 490 9.62 -5.23 13.77
C CYS A 490 8.83 -6.00 12.69
N GLN A 491 9.47 -6.96 12.02
CA GLN A 491 8.93 -7.71 10.89
C GLN A 491 9.22 -9.20 11.03
N VAL A 492 8.26 -10.02 10.60
CA VAL A 492 8.37 -11.48 10.50
C VAL A 492 8.04 -11.92 9.09
N ILE A 493 8.80 -12.89 8.57
CA ILE A 493 8.59 -13.46 7.24
C ILE A 493 8.19 -14.92 7.39
N LEU A 494 6.99 -15.23 6.94
CA LEU A 494 6.38 -16.55 7.05
C LEU A 494 6.33 -17.23 5.68
N GLN A 495 6.87 -18.44 5.56
CA GLN A 495 6.81 -19.26 4.36
C GLN A 495 5.69 -20.30 4.51
N MET A 496 4.82 -20.39 3.50
CA MET A 496 3.75 -21.38 3.46
C MET A 496 4.32 -22.79 3.22
N GLY A 497 3.61 -23.82 3.70
CA GLY A 497 3.83 -25.21 3.34
C GLY A 497 3.17 -25.58 2.00
N ASP A 498 3.02 -26.87 1.74
CA ASP A 498 2.40 -27.44 0.53
C ASP A 498 0.96 -27.92 0.73
N THR A 499 0.46 -27.84 1.97
CA THR A 499 -0.87 -28.34 2.34
C THR A 499 -1.83 -27.16 2.55
N PRO A 500 -2.96 -27.09 1.82
CA PRO A 500 -4.00 -26.09 2.04
C PRO A 500 -4.60 -26.16 3.45
N GLY A 501 -4.96 -25.02 4.02
CA GLY A 501 -5.56 -24.94 5.34
C GLY A 501 -5.50 -23.54 5.94
N LYS A 502 -5.62 -23.48 7.27
CA LYS A 502 -5.49 -22.25 8.05
C LYS A 502 -4.13 -22.22 8.74
N VAL A 503 -3.45 -21.09 8.62
CA VAL A 503 -2.17 -20.80 9.27
C VAL A 503 -2.42 -19.71 10.31
N GLY A 504 -2.18 -20.02 11.57
CA GLY A 504 -2.28 -19.06 12.66
C GLY A 504 -0.93 -18.43 12.97
N PHE A 505 -0.91 -17.13 13.19
CA PHE A 505 0.27 -16.41 13.67
C PHE A 505 -0.08 -15.60 14.92
N GLU A 506 0.78 -15.64 15.93
CA GLU A 506 0.63 -14.90 17.19
C GLU A 506 1.95 -14.21 17.55
N ALA A 507 1.84 -12.95 17.99
CA ALA A 507 2.91 -12.16 18.56
C ALA A 507 2.58 -11.81 20.02
N SER A 508 3.53 -12.02 20.92
CA SER A 508 3.39 -11.74 22.35
C SER A 508 4.64 -11.06 22.91
N SER A 509 4.47 -10.21 23.91
CA SER A 509 5.55 -9.56 24.65
C SER A 509 5.14 -9.47 26.11
N GLU A 510 6.11 -9.51 27.02
CA GLU A 510 5.84 -9.35 28.45
C GLU A 510 5.17 -7.99 28.71
N GLY A 511 4.08 -8.00 29.47
CA GLY A 511 3.33 -6.80 29.86
C GLY A 511 2.44 -6.19 28.77
N LEU A 512 2.39 -6.76 27.55
CA LEU A 512 1.55 -6.25 26.45
C LEU A 512 0.43 -7.24 26.10
N TRP A 513 -0.71 -6.71 25.64
CA TRP A 513 -1.74 -7.54 25.03
C TRP A 513 -1.22 -8.17 23.73
N PRO A 514 -1.36 -9.49 23.56
CA PRO A 514 -0.90 -10.17 22.35
C PRO A 514 -1.79 -9.83 21.16
N ALA A 515 -1.28 -10.07 19.96
CA ALA A 515 -2.05 -9.98 18.73
C ALA A 515 -1.81 -11.19 17.85
N SER A 516 -2.81 -11.51 17.04
CA SER A 516 -2.79 -12.66 16.15
C SER A 516 -3.48 -12.33 14.83
N THR A 517 -3.17 -13.14 13.83
CA THR A 517 -3.86 -13.14 12.53
C THR A 517 -3.96 -14.57 12.02
N GLU A 518 -4.95 -14.82 11.18
CA GLU A 518 -5.12 -16.07 10.45
C GLU A 518 -4.84 -15.83 8.96
N ILE A 519 -4.21 -16.80 8.31
CA ILE A 519 -3.93 -16.80 6.87
C ILE A 519 -4.57 -18.06 6.28
N HIS A 520 -5.35 -17.89 5.23
CA HIS A 520 -5.96 -18.97 4.46
C HIS A 520 -5.03 -19.36 3.30
N THR A 521 -4.77 -20.66 3.13
CA THR A 521 -3.94 -21.15 2.03
C THR A 521 -4.75 -21.87 0.95
N LEU A 522 -4.50 -21.50 -0.30
CA LEU A 522 -5.08 -22.08 -1.50
C LEU A 522 -4.20 -23.23 -2.02
N PRO A 523 -4.77 -24.26 -2.67
CA PRO A 523 -3.97 -25.30 -3.31
C PRO A 523 -3.08 -24.74 -4.41
N ASP A 524 -1.90 -25.33 -4.63
CA ASP A 524 -0.97 -24.95 -5.71
C ASP A 524 -1.62 -25.06 -7.12
N SER A 525 -2.64 -25.93 -7.26
CA SER A 525 -3.45 -26.02 -8.47
C SER A 525 -4.43 -24.86 -8.67
N PHE A 526 -4.54 -23.92 -7.73
CA PHE A 526 -5.40 -22.75 -7.90
C PHE A 526 -4.83 -21.86 -9.01
N HIS A 527 -5.64 -21.63 -10.03
CA HIS A 527 -5.26 -20.79 -11.16
C HIS A 527 -5.89 -19.41 -11.02
N HIS A 528 -5.06 -18.39 -10.80
CA HIS A 528 -5.46 -16.99 -10.89
C HIS A 528 -5.85 -16.65 -12.34
N ILE A 529 -6.99 -16.00 -12.51
CA ILE A 529 -7.49 -15.55 -13.82
C ILE A 529 -7.62 -14.02 -13.77
N ALA A 530 -7.04 -13.33 -14.75
CA ALA A 530 -7.23 -11.89 -14.94
C ALA A 530 -8.43 -11.64 -15.87
N PRO A 531 -9.23 -10.59 -15.61
CA PRO A 531 -10.32 -10.21 -16.50
C PRO A 531 -9.78 -9.65 -17.82
N THR A 532 -10.55 -9.85 -18.88
CA THR A 532 -10.37 -9.12 -20.15
C THR A 532 -10.83 -7.66 -19.98
N GLU A 533 -10.40 -6.77 -20.88
CA GLU A 533 -10.81 -5.35 -20.83
C GLU A 533 -12.34 -5.18 -20.82
N ASP A 534 -13.07 -5.96 -21.62
CA ASP A 534 -14.54 -5.92 -21.71
C ASP A 534 -15.24 -6.38 -20.42
N GLN A 535 -14.54 -7.13 -19.56
CA GLN A 535 -15.05 -7.59 -18.26
C GLN A 535 -14.85 -6.54 -17.16
N ILE A 536 -13.98 -5.55 -17.37
CA ILE A 536 -13.83 -4.43 -16.45
C ILE A 536 -14.77 -3.31 -16.92
N ARG A 537 -15.87 -3.10 -16.19
CA ARG A 537 -16.84 -2.05 -16.49
C ARG A 537 -16.71 -0.89 -15.51
N PRO A 538 -16.10 0.26 -15.88
CA PRO A 538 -16.09 1.44 -15.03
C PRO A 538 -17.52 1.83 -14.63
N ALA A 539 -17.72 2.11 -13.35
CA ALA A 539 -19.03 2.41 -12.78
C ALA A 539 -18.88 3.35 -11.58
N GLY A 540 -20.00 3.78 -11.02
CA GLY A 540 -20.03 4.62 -9.84
C GLY A 540 -21.44 4.98 -9.44
N ILE A 541 -21.57 5.63 -8.28
CA ILE A 541 -22.86 6.15 -7.84
C ILE A 541 -23.19 7.45 -8.57
N ASN A 542 -24.43 7.60 -9.02
CA ASN A 542 -24.91 8.83 -9.66
C ASN A 542 -25.09 10.01 -8.67
N ASP A 543 -24.82 9.78 -7.40
CA ASP A 543 -24.89 10.80 -6.36
C ASP A 543 -23.65 11.70 -6.38
N LYS A 544 -23.89 13.02 -6.41
CA LYS A 544 -22.83 14.02 -6.29
C LYS A 544 -22.48 14.30 -4.83
N GLU A 545 -23.35 13.92 -3.89
CA GLU A 545 -23.08 14.07 -2.48
C GLU A 545 -22.08 13.01 -1.99
N ARG A 546 -21.17 13.46 -1.13
CA ARG A 546 -20.25 12.58 -0.42
C ARG A 546 -20.99 11.83 0.67
N ILE A 547 -20.61 10.57 0.87
CA ILE A 547 -21.25 9.69 1.83
C ILE A 547 -20.52 9.76 3.17
N MET A 548 -21.25 10.19 4.19
CA MET A 548 -20.86 10.05 5.60
C MET A 548 -21.85 9.11 6.26
N GLY A 549 -21.42 7.88 6.45
CA GLY A 549 -22.26 6.78 6.87
C GLY A 549 -22.00 6.31 8.30
N ALA A 550 -23.00 5.69 8.92
CA ALA A 550 -22.84 5.00 10.20
C ALA A 550 -23.60 3.66 10.18
N ASP A 551 -22.96 2.58 10.62
CA ASP A 551 -23.68 1.34 10.95
C ASP A 551 -24.34 1.49 12.31
N ILE A 552 -25.67 1.60 12.34
CA ILE A 552 -26.45 1.70 13.58
C ILE A 552 -27.43 0.54 13.71
N SER A 553 -27.09 -0.62 13.15
CA SER A 553 -27.94 -1.82 13.20
C SER A 553 -28.24 -2.27 14.64
N PHE A 554 -27.39 -1.89 15.60
CA PHE A 554 -27.56 -2.17 17.03
C PHE A 554 -28.55 -1.22 17.74
N LEU A 555 -28.99 -0.13 17.10
CA LEU A 555 -29.85 0.89 17.71
C LEU A 555 -31.13 0.31 18.35
N PRO A 556 -31.92 -0.55 17.69
CA PRO A 556 -33.15 -1.09 18.28
C PRO A 556 -32.92 -1.82 19.60
N GLN A 557 -31.77 -2.49 19.74
CA GLN A 557 -31.40 -3.18 20.96
C GLN A 557 -31.09 -2.19 22.09
N LEU A 558 -30.32 -1.14 21.80
CA LEU A 558 -29.99 -0.09 22.78
C LEU A 558 -31.26 0.58 23.30
N GLU A 559 -32.18 0.94 22.41
CA GLU A 559 -33.44 1.58 22.77
C GLU A 559 -34.33 0.65 23.60
N ALA A 560 -34.41 -0.64 23.25
CA ALA A 560 -35.14 -1.64 24.02
C ALA A 560 -34.53 -1.87 25.41
N GLU A 561 -33.23 -1.65 25.56
CA GLU A 561 -32.51 -1.67 26.85
C GLU A 561 -32.62 -0.34 27.61
N GLY A 562 -33.37 0.63 27.08
CA GLY A 562 -33.67 1.91 27.73
C GLY A 562 -32.65 3.01 27.47
N MET A 563 -31.70 2.79 26.54
CA MET A 563 -30.72 3.79 26.14
C MET A 563 -31.39 5.02 25.54
N LYS A 564 -30.88 6.19 25.91
CA LYS A 564 -31.31 7.49 25.37
C LYS A 564 -30.08 8.25 24.91
N PHE A 565 -30.18 8.93 23.78
CA PHE A 565 -29.05 9.67 23.20
C PHE A 565 -29.18 11.17 23.45
N TYR A 566 -28.04 11.82 23.66
CA TYR A 566 -27.93 13.24 23.98
C TYR A 566 -26.93 13.93 23.07
N ASP A 567 -27.13 15.22 22.83
CA ASP A 567 -26.20 16.07 22.08
C ASP A 567 -25.33 16.90 23.04
N PHE A 568 -24.23 17.48 22.54
CA PHE A 568 -23.33 18.28 23.35
C PHE A 568 -24.05 19.47 24.00
N GLY A 569 -23.83 19.64 25.31
CA GLY A 569 -24.45 20.72 26.08
C GLY A 569 -25.96 20.57 26.29
N ASN A 570 -26.58 19.48 25.82
CA ASN A 570 -28.00 19.21 25.98
C ASN A 570 -28.23 18.02 26.93
N ASN A 571 -29.11 18.19 27.92
CA ASN A 571 -29.55 17.13 28.83
C ASN A 571 -30.93 16.55 28.48
N ILE A 572 -31.49 16.95 27.34
CA ILE A 572 -32.77 16.46 26.82
C ILE A 572 -32.46 15.33 25.82
N PRO A 573 -33.06 14.13 25.98
CA PRO A 573 -32.95 13.05 25.01
C PRO A 573 -33.42 13.50 23.62
N GLN A 574 -32.67 13.13 22.59
CA GLN A 574 -33.04 13.37 21.19
C GLN A 574 -33.02 12.06 20.40
N ASP A 575 -33.72 12.06 19.27
CA ASP A 575 -33.62 10.97 18.31
C ASP A 575 -32.19 10.94 17.73
N VAL A 576 -31.57 9.75 17.74
CA VAL A 576 -30.19 9.58 17.26
C VAL A 576 -30.03 9.95 15.79
N PHE A 577 -31.05 9.77 14.95
CA PHE A 577 -31.02 10.15 13.54
C PHE A 577 -30.85 11.67 13.38
N GLU A 578 -31.53 12.46 14.22
CA GLU A 578 -31.41 13.92 14.22
C GLU A 578 -30.02 14.37 14.67
N ILE A 579 -29.47 13.71 15.71
CA ILE A 579 -28.10 13.99 16.16
C ILE A 579 -27.12 13.67 15.02
N LEU A 580 -27.15 12.46 14.46
CA LEU A 580 -26.25 12.06 13.37
C LEU A 580 -26.35 13.03 12.17
N LYS A 581 -27.57 13.37 11.74
CA LYS A 581 -27.78 14.31 10.63
C LYS A 581 -27.17 15.70 10.91
N LYS A 582 -27.28 16.20 12.14
CA LYS A 582 -26.64 17.46 12.57
C LYS A 582 -25.13 17.43 12.31
N TYR A 583 -24.47 16.32 12.61
CA TYR A 583 -23.03 16.12 12.42
C TYR A 583 -22.64 15.63 11.01
N GLY A 584 -23.56 15.71 10.04
CA GLY A 584 -23.26 15.52 8.62
C GLY A 584 -23.43 14.09 8.12
N PHE A 585 -23.86 13.16 8.96
CA PHE A 585 -24.22 11.82 8.49
C PHE A 585 -25.44 11.91 7.55
N ASN A 586 -25.32 11.31 6.37
CA ASN A 586 -26.39 11.27 5.35
C ASN A 586 -26.75 9.85 4.92
N TYR A 587 -25.98 8.86 5.35
CA TYR A 587 -26.23 7.44 5.11
C TYR A 587 -26.26 6.64 6.40
N ILE A 588 -27.07 5.59 6.41
CA ILE A 588 -27.09 4.56 7.44
C ILE A 588 -26.75 3.21 6.82
N ARG A 589 -25.94 2.40 7.47
CA ARG A 589 -25.72 1.00 7.10
C ARG A 589 -26.58 0.12 8.01
N LEU A 590 -27.33 -0.80 7.40
CA LEU A 590 -28.14 -1.80 8.10
C LEU A 590 -27.70 -3.20 7.72
N ARG A 591 -27.46 -4.03 8.73
CA ARG A 591 -27.22 -5.46 8.58
C ARG A 591 -28.53 -6.22 8.59
N ILE A 592 -28.65 -7.23 7.72
CA ILE A 592 -29.73 -8.19 7.77
C ILE A 592 -29.22 -9.64 7.81
N PHE A 593 -29.66 -10.38 8.82
CA PHE A 593 -29.40 -11.82 8.99
C PHE A 593 -30.63 -12.64 8.56
N TYR A 594 -30.43 -13.91 8.20
CA TYR A 594 -31.51 -14.77 7.73
C TYR A 594 -32.52 -15.11 8.83
N GLN A 595 -32.07 -15.72 9.93
CA GLN A 595 -32.88 -16.04 11.11
C GLN A 595 -32.07 -15.79 12.41
N PRO A 596 -31.78 -14.52 12.75
CA PRO A 596 -30.99 -14.19 13.93
C PRO A 596 -31.66 -14.57 15.25
N GLU A 597 -32.97 -14.78 15.26
CA GLU A 597 -33.74 -15.23 16.42
C GLU A 597 -33.51 -16.71 16.82
N ASN A 598 -32.88 -17.51 15.94
CA ASN A 598 -32.55 -18.90 16.23
C ASN A 598 -31.67 -19.01 17.50
N PRO A 599 -31.66 -20.17 18.21
CA PRO A 599 -30.90 -20.33 19.45
C PRO A 599 -29.41 -19.97 19.35
N GLU A 600 -28.79 -20.26 18.20
CA GLU A 600 -27.39 -19.93 17.88
C GLU A 600 -27.26 -18.71 16.94
N GLY A 601 -28.38 -18.02 16.70
CA GLY A 601 -28.43 -16.82 15.85
C GLY A 601 -27.90 -15.59 16.56
N TYR A 602 -27.73 -14.50 15.81
CA TYR A 602 -27.15 -13.23 16.27
C TYR A 602 -27.91 -12.62 17.45
N SER A 603 -29.22 -12.82 17.52
CA SER A 603 -30.10 -12.23 18.52
C SER A 603 -31.13 -13.25 19.05
N PRO A 604 -30.69 -14.26 19.81
CA PRO A 604 -31.54 -15.40 20.16
C PRO A 604 -32.82 -14.96 20.86
N ARG A 605 -33.97 -15.42 20.35
CA ARG A 605 -35.34 -15.11 20.83
C ARG A 605 -35.79 -13.65 20.71
N LYS A 606 -34.90 -12.70 20.42
CA LYS A 606 -35.23 -11.27 20.29
C LYS A 606 -35.38 -10.83 18.83
N GLY A 607 -34.63 -11.43 17.91
CA GLY A 607 -34.76 -11.19 16.46
C GLY A 607 -34.29 -9.81 16.01
N TYR A 608 -33.30 -9.19 16.68
CA TYR A 608 -32.68 -7.98 16.14
C TYR A 608 -31.97 -8.26 14.81
N CYS A 609 -31.98 -7.28 13.91
CA CYS A 609 -31.43 -7.39 12.55
C CYS A 609 -32.09 -8.47 11.65
N ASN A 610 -33.32 -8.90 11.96
CA ASN A 610 -34.13 -9.69 11.03
C ASN A 610 -34.91 -8.80 10.06
N LEU A 611 -35.71 -9.40 9.16
CA LEU A 611 -36.52 -8.66 8.19
C LEU A 611 -37.51 -7.68 8.86
N ALA A 612 -38.20 -8.08 9.92
CA ALA A 612 -39.19 -7.22 10.59
C ALA A 612 -38.53 -5.96 11.17
N GLN A 613 -37.39 -6.11 11.85
CA GLN A 613 -36.61 -4.99 12.39
C GLN A 613 -36.01 -4.13 11.28
N THR A 614 -35.54 -4.74 10.19
CA THR A 614 -34.99 -4.02 9.03
C THR A 614 -36.05 -3.15 8.37
N LEU A 615 -37.29 -3.64 8.21
CA LEU A 615 -38.40 -2.86 7.67
C LEU A 615 -38.71 -1.63 8.53
N GLU A 616 -38.67 -1.77 9.86
CA GLU A 616 -38.92 -0.65 10.78
C GLU A 616 -37.81 0.38 10.72
N MET A 617 -36.54 -0.05 10.78
CA MET A 617 -35.40 0.84 10.64
C MET A 617 -35.39 1.57 9.30
N ALA A 618 -35.73 0.89 8.20
CA ALA A 618 -35.82 1.51 6.88
C ALA A 618 -36.88 2.64 6.83
N ARG A 619 -38.04 2.48 7.50
CA ARG A 619 -39.02 3.56 7.64
C ARG A 619 -38.47 4.75 8.43
N ARG A 620 -37.79 4.48 9.54
CA ARG A 620 -37.18 5.53 10.39
C ARG A 620 -36.13 6.33 9.61
N ILE A 621 -35.23 5.64 8.91
CA ILE A 621 -34.21 6.25 8.05
C ILE A 621 -34.85 7.16 6.99
N LYS A 622 -35.82 6.63 6.23
CA LYS A 622 -36.47 7.41 5.16
C LYS A 622 -37.28 8.58 5.72
N LYS A 623 -37.92 8.41 6.89
CA LYS A 623 -38.61 9.50 7.62
C LYS A 623 -37.64 10.60 8.07
N ALA A 624 -36.42 10.24 8.47
CA ALA A 624 -35.35 11.20 8.80
C ALA A 624 -34.76 11.89 7.55
N GLY A 625 -35.14 11.45 6.35
CA GLY A 625 -34.61 11.96 5.08
C GLY A 625 -33.18 11.52 4.80
N MET A 626 -32.75 10.40 5.37
CA MET A 626 -31.42 9.81 5.15
C MET A 626 -31.50 8.69 4.11
N LYS A 627 -30.35 8.38 3.51
CA LYS A 627 -30.18 7.21 2.63
C LYS A 627 -29.70 6.00 3.43
N PHE A 628 -29.80 4.79 2.87
CA PHE A 628 -29.18 3.63 3.51
C PHE A 628 -28.59 2.59 2.57
N LEU A 629 -27.52 1.98 3.07
CA LEU A 629 -26.87 0.78 2.57
C LEU A 629 -27.44 -0.43 3.29
N LEU A 630 -27.95 -1.42 2.54
CA LEU A 630 -28.38 -2.71 3.09
C LEU A 630 -27.30 -3.76 2.87
N ASP A 631 -26.80 -4.33 3.97
CA ASP A 631 -25.80 -5.39 3.99
C ASP A 631 -26.44 -6.74 4.28
N PHE A 632 -26.43 -7.63 3.27
CA PHE A 632 -26.88 -9.00 3.41
C PHE A 632 -25.76 -9.88 3.95
N HIS A 633 -25.87 -10.30 5.21
CA HIS A 633 -24.86 -11.20 5.81
C HIS A 633 -24.94 -12.64 5.30
N TYR A 634 -26.09 -13.05 4.74
CA TYR A 634 -26.36 -14.44 4.35
C TYR A 634 -25.98 -15.46 5.45
N SER A 635 -26.25 -15.12 6.71
CA SER A 635 -25.97 -15.97 7.86
C SER A 635 -27.05 -15.76 8.94
N ASP A 636 -27.16 -16.72 9.86
CA ASP A 636 -27.94 -16.56 11.09
C ASP A 636 -27.14 -15.81 12.17
N TYR A 637 -25.80 -15.83 12.08
CA TYR A 637 -24.88 -15.22 13.03
C TYR A 637 -23.89 -14.28 12.32
N TRP A 638 -22.99 -13.69 13.10
CA TRP A 638 -21.93 -12.83 12.62
C TRP A 638 -21.07 -13.46 11.51
N ALA A 639 -20.96 -12.75 10.39
CA ALA A 639 -20.11 -13.09 9.26
C ALA A 639 -18.98 -12.05 9.14
N ASP A 640 -17.74 -12.52 9.17
CA ASP A 640 -16.49 -11.74 9.11
C ASP A 640 -15.40 -12.56 8.38
N PRO A 641 -14.20 -12.01 8.12
CA PRO A 641 -13.15 -12.72 7.38
C PRO A 641 -12.72 -14.05 8.00
N GLY A 642 -12.90 -14.26 9.31
CA GLY A 642 -12.57 -15.50 10.00
C GLY A 642 -13.68 -16.54 10.02
N LYS A 643 -14.93 -16.13 9.77
CA LYS A 643 -16.11 -17.02 9.76
C LYS A 643 -17.23 -16.51 8.84
N GLN A 644 -17.68 -17.37 7.94
CA GLN A 644 -18.75 -17.07 6.97
C GLN A 644 -19.79 -18.20 6.95
N TYR A 645 -20.29 -18.61 8.12
CA TYR A 645 -21.14 -19.79 8.25
C TYR A 645 -22.50 -19.61 7.58
N LYS A 646 -22.98 -20.68 6.95
CA LYS A 646 -24.34 -20.76 6.39
C LYS A 646 -25.40 -20.63 7.48
N PRO A 647 -26.58 -20.06 7.18
CA PRO A 647 -27.77 -20.18 8.01
C PRO A 647 -28.07 -21.64 8.30
N LYS A 648 -28.65 -21.95 9.46
CA LYS A 648 -28.92 -23.34 9.85
C LYS A 648 -29.87 -24.03 8.88
N ALA A 649 -30.81 -23.28 8.31
CA ALA A 649 -31.74 -23.76 7.29
C ALA A 649 -31.06 -24.12 5.96
N TRP A 650 -29.83 -23.65 5.71
CA TRP A 650 -29.10 -23.83 4.45
C TRP A 650 -27.93 -24.82 4.58
N ASP A 651 -27.63 -25.25 5.81
CA ASP A 651 -26.45 -26.05 6.17
C ASP A 651 -26.27 -27.30 5.29
N SER A 652 -27.37 -28.01 5.02
CA SER A 652 -27.39 -29.27 4.26
C SER A 652 -27.94 -29.14 2.83
N LEU A 653 -28.16 -27.93 2.33
CA LEU A 653 -28.71 -27.74 0.98
C LEU A 653 -27.69 -28.13 -0.10
N PRO A 654 -28.10 -28.86 -1.16
CA PRO A 654 -27.29 -29.01 -2.37
C PRO A 654 -26.96 -27.64 -2.97
N PHE A 655 -25.80 -27.52 -3.61
CA PHE A 655 -25.28 -26.24 -4.09
C PHE A 655 -26.25 -25.46 -4.99
N ASP A 656 -26.93 -26.14 -5.94
CA ASP A 656 -27.91 -25.47 -6.80
C ASP A 656 -29.12 -24.91 -6.01
N ILE A 657 -29.58 -25.64 -4.99
CA ILE A 657 -30.66 -25.19 -4.10
C ILE A 657 -30.16 -24.07 -3.17
N LEU A 658 -28.88 -24.08 -2.80
CA LEU A 658 -28.25 -22.99 -2.04
C LEU A 658 -28.25 -21.69 -2.85
N LYS A 659 -27.88 -21.73 -4.14
CA LYS A 659 -27.97 -20.58 -5.05
C LYS A 659 -29.38 -20.02 -5.12
N ASP A 660 -30.36 -20.89 -5.34
CA ASP A 660 -31.77 -20.50 -5.37
C ASP A 660 -32.20 -19.87 -4.04
N SER A 661 -31.73 -20.41 -2.91
CA SER A 661 -32.05 -19.89 -1.57
C SER A 661 -31.48 -18.50 -1.34
N VAL A 662 -30.24 -18.24 -1.78
CA VAL A 662 -29.62 -16.91 -1.74
C VAL A 662 -30.47 -15.92 -2.54
N ARG A 663 -30.74 -16.23 -3.82
CA ARG A 663 -31.55 -15.39 -4.71
C ARG A 663 -32.94 -15.11 -4.12
N ASN A 664 -33.64 -16.16 -3.69
CA ASN A 664 -35.01 -16.06 -3.19
C ASN A 664 -35.07 -15.27 -1.88
N TYR A 665 -34.07 -15.42 -1.01
CA TYR A 665 -33.98 -14.61 0.21
C TYR A 665 -33.77 -13.13 -0.12
N THR A 666 -32.85 -12.81 -1.02
CA THR A 666 -32.61 -11.44 -1.49
C THR A 666 -33.88 -10.82 -2.07
N VAL A 667 -34.57 -11.52 -2.98
CA VAL A 667 -35.84 -11.06 -3.57
C VAL A 667 -36.90 -10.83 -2.50
N ARG A 668 -37.07 -11.76 -1.54
CA ARG A 668 -38.05 -11.65 -0.46
C ARG A 668 -37.86 -10.39 0.37
N VAL A 669 -36.61 -10.12 0.77
CA VAL A 669 -36.27 -8.92 1.58
C VAL A 669 -36.54 -7.65 0.78
N LEU A 670 -36.08 -7.57 -0.47
CA LEU A 670 -36.24 -6.38 -1.30
C LEU A 670 -37.70 -6.12 -1.67
N ARG A 671 -38.50 -7.16 -1.96
CA ARG A 671 -39.95 -7.01 -2.22
C ARG A 671 -40.69 -6.48 -0.99
N ALA A 672 -40.31 -6.91 0.21
CA ALA A 672 -40.89 -6.39 1.45
C ALA A 672 -40.55 -4.90 1.64
N LEU A 673 -39.32 -4.49 1.36
CA LEU A 673 -38.91 -3.07 1.40
C LEU A 673 -39.59 -2.23 0.31
N GLN A 674 -39.74 -2.79 -0.90
CA GLN A 674 -40.46 -2.17 -2.01
C GLN A 674 -41.95 -1.95 -1.68
N ALA A 675 -42.59 -2.94 -1.03
CA ALA A 675 -44.01 -2.86 -0.65
C ALA A 675 -44.32 -1.70 0.32
N GLN A 676 -43.33 -1.25 1.10
CA GLN A 676 -43.46 -0.07 1.97
C GLN A 676 -42.75 1.18 1.45
N ASN A 677 -42.32 1.19 0.19
CA ASN A 677 -41.61 2.30 -0.46
C ASN A 677 -40.33 2.74 0.28
N THR A 678 -39.56 1.79 0.81
CA THR A 678 -38.27 2.04 1.49
C THR A 678 -37.15 1.19 0.92
N LEU A 679 -37.07 1.04 -0.40
CA LEU A 679 -35.91 0.39 -1.01
C LEU A 679 -34.60 1.06 -0.55
N PRO A 680 -33.51 0.28 -0.38
CA PRO A 680 -32.20 0.83 -0.05
C PRO A 680 -31.67 1.71 -1.19
N ASP A 681 -30.68 2.53 -0.88
CA ASP A 681 -30.01 3.40 -1.86
C ASP A 681 -28.73 2.75 -2.40
N MET A 682 -28.26 1.67 -1.76
CA MET A 682 -27.14 0.84 -2.18
C MET A 682 -27.26 -0.53 -1.49
N ILE A 683 -26.80 -1.60 -2.14
CA ILE A 683 -26.84 -2.96 -1.58
C ILE A 683 -25.45 -3.59 -1.58
N GLN A 684 -25.13 -4.27 -0.48
CA GLN A 684 -23.91 -5.03 -0.30
C GLN A 684 -24.27 -6.53 -0.16
N PRO A 685 -23.85 -7.40 -1.10
CA PRO A 685 -24.10 -8.83 -1.05
C PRO A 685 -22.94 -9.53 -0.32
N GLY A 686 -23.06 -9.67 1.00
CA GLY A 686 -22.05 -10.29 1.86
C GLY A 686 -21.20 -9.26 2.59
N ASN A 687 -20.78 -9.61 3.81
CA ASN A 687 -19.91 -8.78 4.63
C ASN A 687 -18.47 -9.29 4.59
N GLU A 688 -17.51 -8.43 4.24
CA GLU A 688 -16.06 -8.72 4.29
C GLU A 688 -15.67 -10.06 3.64
N ILE A 689 -15.96 -10.19 2.34
CA ILE A 689 -15.99 -11.48 1.62
C ILE A 689 -14.65 -11.89 0.98
N ASN A 690 -13.51 -11.37 1.46
CA ASN A 690 -12.19 -11.68 0.90
C ASN A 690 -11.82 -13.18 1.01
N HIS A 691 -12.32 -13.89 2.02
CA HIS A 691 -12.20 -15.34 2.13
C HIS A 691 -13.45 -16.09 1.64
N GLY A 692 -14.41 -15.38 1.05
CA GLY A 692 -15.66 -15.91 0.51
C GLY A 692 -16.88 -15.66 1.40
N LEU A 693 -17.98 -16.37 1.13
CA LEU A 693 -19.24 -16.33 1.88
C LEU A 693 -19.90 -17.71 1.88
N LEU A 694 -20.79 -18.02 2.83
CA LEU A 694 -21.53 -19.30 2.89
C LEU A 694 -20.60 -20.53 2.81
N TRP A 695 -19.67 -20.63 3.76
CA TRP A 695 -18.69 -21.73 3.79
C TRP A 695 -19.32 -23.10 4.10
N PRO A 696 -18.74 -24.20 3.57
CA PRO A 696 -17.50 -24.24 2.76
C PRO A 696 -17.68 -23.95 1.26
N GLU A 697 -18.91 -23.99 0.73
CA GLU A 697 -19.16 -23.97 -0.73
C GLU A 697 -18.70 -22.67 -1.37
N GLY A 698 -18.95 -21.51 -0.75
CA GLY A 698 -18.50 -20.22 -1.26
C GLY A 698 -17.17 -19.73 -0.67
N HIS A 699 -16.32 -20.62 -0.15
CA HIS A 699 -14.96 -20.24 0.28
C HIS A 699 -14.09 -19.85 -0.94
N ILE A 700 -13.12 -18.95 -0.76
CA ILE A 700 -12.25 -18.45 -1.85
C ILE A 700 -11.43 -19.55 -2.57
N SER A 701 -11.24 -20.70 -1.93
CA SER A 701 -10.65 -21.89 -2.58
C SER A 701 -11.56 -22.55 -3.61
N GLN A 702 -12.84 -22.16 -3.69
CA GLN A 702 -13.83 -22.58 -4.68
C GLN A 702 -14.36 -21.33 -5.41
N PRO A 703 -13.52 -20.65 -6.21
CA PRO A 703 -13.83 -19.33 -6.74
C PRO A 703 -15.03 -19.33 -7.72
N ASP A 704 -15.26 -20.45 -8.42
CA ASP A 704 -16.42 -20.60 -9.31
C ASP A 704 -17.72 -20.68 -8.50
N HIS A 705 -17.74 -21.44 -7.40
CA HIS A 705 -18.90 -21.51 -6.51
C HIS A 705 -19.16 -20.18 -5.79
N LEU A 706 -18.10 -19.49 -5.35
CA LEU A 706 -18.21 -18.15 -4.78
C LEU A 706 -18.84 -17.17 -5.79
N ALA A 707 -18.36 -17.17 -7.03
CA ALA A 707 -18.93 -16.35 -8.09
C ALA A 707 -20.42 -16.69 -8.33
N ASP A 708 -20.75 -17.98 -8.43
CA ASP A 708 -22.13 -18.45 -8.60
C ASP A 708 -23.08 -17.95 -7.50
N LEU A 709 -22.64 -17.95 -6.23
CA LEU A 709 -23.42 -17.43 -5.11
C LEU A 709 -23.58 -15.90 -5.16
N LEU A 710 -22.51 -15.17 -5.50
CA LEU A 710 -22.57 -13.72 -5.72
C LEU A 710 -23.51 -13.38 -6.87
N GLN A 711 -23.44 -14.12 -7.98
CA GLN A 711 -24.31 -13.94 -9.13
C GLN A 711 -25.77 -14.22 -8.77
N ALA A 712 -26.06 -15.24 -7.95
CA ALA A 712 -27.41 -15.51 -7.47
C ALA A 712 -27.98 -14.33 -6.65
N SER A 713 -27.16 -13.75 -5.77
CA SER A 713 -27.51 -12.54 -5.02
C SER A 713 -27.76 -11.34 -5.94
N ILE A 714 -26.81 -11.03 -6.83
CA ILE A 714 -26.90 -9.92 -7.79
C ILE A 714 -28.14 -10.06 -8.68
N SER A 715 -28.44 -11.28 -9.15
CA SER A 715 -29.63 -11.55 -9.95
C SER A 715 -30.92 -11.28 -9.17
N GLY A 716 -30.96 -11.66 -7.88
CA GLY A 716 -32.08 -11.35 -6.99
C GLY A 716 -32.24 -9.84 -6.73
N ILE A 717 -31.13 -9.11 -6.60
CA ILE A 717 -31.13 -7.65 -6.51
C ILE A 717 -31.74 -7.04 -7.77
N LYS A 718 -31.20 -7.39 -8.94
CA LYS A 718 -31.59 -6.80 -10.22
C LYS A 718 -33.02 -7.16 -10.65
N GLU A 719 -33.59 -8.26 -10.16
CA GLU A 719 -35.01 -8.58 -10.38
C GLU A 719 -35.96 -7.56 -9.72
N VAL A 720 -35.63 -7.09 -8.53
CA VAL A 720 -36.51 -6.20 -7.75
C VAL A 720 -36.16 -4.73 -7.95
N ALA A 721 -34.86 -4.45 -8.06
CA ALA A 721 -34.31 -3.11 -8.08
C ALA A 721 -33.11 -3.02 -9.06
N PRO A 722 -33.38 -2.99 -10.38
CA PRO A 722 -32.35 -3.08 -11.42
C PRO A 722 -31.32 -1.93 -11.37
N ASP A 723 -31.73 -0.75 -10.91
CA ASP A 723 -30.90 0.45 -10.94
C ASP A 723 -30.18 0.73 -9.62
N ILE A 724 -30.37 -0.08 -8.57
CA ILE A 724 -29.68 0.12 -7.30
C ILE A 724 -28.18 -0.22 -7.45
N PRO A 725 -27.28 0.65 -6.99
CA PRO A 725 -25.85 0.38 -6.94
C PRO A 725 -25.50 -0.82 -6.05
N ILE A 726 -24.57 -1.65 -6.51
CA ILE A 726 -24.07 -2.83 -5.80
C ILE A 726 -22.62 -2.58 -5.34
N MET A 727 -22.34 -2.86 -4.07
CA MET A 727 -21.00 -2.77 -3.49
C MET A 727 -20.45 -4.16 -3.17
N LEU A 728 -19.26 -4.50 -3.66
CA LEU A 728 -18.51 -5.66 -3.16
C LEU A 728 -17.57 -5.23 -2.04
N HIS A 729 -17.61 -5.91 -0.90
CA HIS A 729 -16.95 -5.47 0.33
C HIS A 729 -15.81 -6.41 0.77
N LEU A 730 -14.59 -5.89 0.87
CA LEU A 730 -13.39 -6.64 1.24
C LEU A 730 -12.73 -6.09 2.53
N ALA A 731 -12.30 -6.97 3.43
CA ALA A 731 -11.48 -6.58 4.59
C ALA A 731 -10.00 -6.45 4.24
N LEU A 732 -9.69 -5.66 3.21
CA LEU A 732 -8.35 -5.57 2.60
C LEU A 732 -7.91 -4.12 2.39
N GLY A 733 -8.21 -3.23 3.35
CA GLY A 733 -7.97 -1.79 3.21
C GLY A 733 -6.55 -1.44 2.73
N GLY A 734 -5.51 -2.03 3.33
CA GLY A 734 -4.11 -1.82 2.93
C GLY A 734 -3.48 -2.95 2.10
N GLN A 735 -4.15 -4.10 1.96
CA GLN A 735 -3.64 -5.27 1.26
C GLN A 735 -3.96 -5.21 -0.25
N ASN A 736 -3.21 -4.38 -0.98
CA ASN A 736 -3.48 -4.15 -2.40
C ASN A 736 -3.35 -5.41 -3.27
N ASP A 737 -2.27 -6.17 -3.12
CA ASP A 737 -2.05 -7.37 -3.94
C ASP A 737 -3.20 -8.37 -3.82
N GLU A 738 -3.72 -8.57 -2.61
CA GLU A 738 -4.86 -9.47 -2.35
C GLU A 738 -6.18 -8.88 -2.85
N SER A 739 -6.38 -7.55 -2.72
CA SER A 739 -7.55 -6.87 -3.28
C SER A 739 -7.62 -7.07 -4.80
N VAL A 740 -6.49 -6.89 -5.49
CA VAL A 740 -6.38 -7.08 -6.93
C VAL A 740 -6.59 -8.54 -7.31
N PHE A 741 -5.96 -9.48 -6.58
CA PHE A 741 -6.14 -10.92 -6.78
C PHE A 741 -7.62 -11.33 -6.70
N TRP A 742 -8.34 -10.87 -5.67
CA TRP A 742 -9.73 -11.25 -5.44
C TRP A 742 -10.65 -10.65 -6.51
N LEU A 743 -10.51 -9.34 -6.78
CA LEU A 743 -11.34 -8.64 -7.77
C LEU A 743 -11.13 -9.18 -9.18
N ASN A 744 -9.88 -9.46 -9.58
CA ASN A 744 -9.59 -10.07 -10.87
C ASN A 744 -10.30 -11.40 -11.05
N ASN A 745 -10.23 -12.27 -10.03
CA ASN A 745 -10.89 -13.58 -10.08
C ASN A 745 -12.41 -13.47 -10.23
N MET A 746 -13.03 -12.49 -9.56
CA MET A 746 -14.48 -12.30 -9.61
C MET A 746 -14.92 -11.65 -10.93
N PHE A 747 -14.23 -10.61 -11.39
CA PHE A 747 -14.54 -9.94 -12.66
C PHE A 747 -14.30 -10.85 -13.87
N ALA A 748 -13.26 -11.68 -13.84
CA ALA A 748 -13.02 -12.68 -14.88
C ALA A 748 -14.15 -13.74 -14.96
N ARG A 749 -14.90 -13.93 -13.87
CA ARG A 749 -16.08 -14.82 -13.77
C ARG A 749 -17.40 -14.10 -14.04
N GLY A 750 -17.37 -12.85 -14.47
CA GLY A 750 -18.55 -12.07 -14.84
C GLY A 750 -19.29 -11.41 -13.67
N ILE A 751 -18.75 -11.50 -12.44
CA ILE A 751 -19.26 -10.73 -11.31
C ILE A 751 -18.91 -9.26 -11.52
N ASP A 752 -19.84 -8.37 -11.20
CA ASP A 752 -19.64 -6.94 -11.39
C ASP A 752 -20.27 -6.15 -10.24
N CYS A 753 -19.77 -4.93 -10.04
CA CYS A 753 -20.26 -4.02 -9.02
C CYS A 753 -20.10 -2.56 -9.44
N ASP A 754 -20.83 -1.68 -8.79
CA ASP A 754 -20.73 -0.24 -9.02
C ASP A 754 -19.66 0.38 -8.11
N VAL A 755 -19.50 -0.20 -6.91
CA VAL A 755 -18.64 0.30 -5.84
C VAL A 755 -17.76 -0.82 -5.30
N ILE A 756 -16.51 -0.49 -5.00
CA ILE A 756 -15.61 -1.34 -4.22
C ILE A 756 -15.59 -0.81 -2.78
N GLY A 757 -16.06 -1.63 -1.85
CA GLY A 757 -16.06 -1.38 -0.41
C GLY A 757 -14.83 -1.97 0.26
N LEU A 758 -14.21 -1.21 1.16
CA LEU A 758 -13.05 -1.67 1.94
C LEU A 758 -13.30 -1.46 3.44
N SER A 759 -12.95 -2.45 4.27
CA SER A 759 -12.72 -2.20 5.69
C SER A 759 -11.32 -1.66 5.91
N TYR A 760 -11.17 -0.70 6.82
CA TYR A 760 -9.87 -0.21 7.25
C TYR A 760 -9.81 -0.03 8.77
N TYR A 761 -8.97 -0.85 9.37
CA TYR A 761 -8.62 -0.79 10.78
C TYR A 761 -7.10 -0.84 10.87
N PRO A 762 -6.43 0.15 11.47
CA PRO A 762 -4.95 0.16 11.57
C PRO A 762 -4.36 -1.07 12.26
N ARG A 763 -5.19 -1.81 13.02
CA ARG A 763 -4.81 -3.06 13.69
C ARG A 763 -4.62 -4.25 12.73
N TRP A 764 -5.34 -4.28 11.61
CA TRP A 764 -5.40 -5.45 10.72
C TRP A 764 -5.03 -5.11 9.27
N HIS A 765 -5.27 -3.88 8.82
CA HIS A 765 -5.25 -3.51 7.40
C HIS A 765 -4.06 -2.62 7.03
N CYS A 766 -2.91 -2.84 7.67
CA CYS A 766 -1.67 -2.10 7.43
C CYS A 766 -1.79 -0.58 7.68
N THR A 767 -0.89 0.22 7.11
CA THR A 767 -0.80 1.67 7.38
C THR A 767 -1.82 2.47 6.58
N LEU A 768 -2.00 3.75 6.95
CA LEU A 768 -2.91 4.64 6.22
C LEU A 768 -2.41 4.92 4.79
N ASP A 769 -1.09 4.91 4.58
CA ASP A 769 -0.54 5.10 3.24
C ASP A 769 -0.72 3.85 2.36
N ASP A 770 -0.73 2.65 2.96
CA ASP A 770 -1.13 1.42 2.27
C ASP A 770 -2.60 1.52 1.81
N LEU A 771 -3.49 2.04 2.66
CA LEU A 771 -4.89 2.31 2.27
C LEU A 771 -4.99 3.28 1.08
N LYS A 772 -4.31 4.43 1.15
CA LYS A 772 -4.31 5.42 0.05
C LYS A 772 -3.80 4.81 -1.25
N TYR A 773 -2.70 4.07 -1.18
CA TYR A 773 -2.13 3.37 -2.34
C TYR A 773 -3.13 2.38 -2.92
N ASN A 774 -3.73 1.53 -2.08
CA ASN A 774 -4.70 0.54 -2.51
C ASN A 774 -5.89 1.19 -3.21
N MET A 775 -6.54 2.17 -2.58
CA MET A 775 -7.69 2.86 -3.17
C MET A 775 -7.35 3.48 -4.52
N ARG A 776 -6.20 4.18 -4.64
CA ARG A 776 -5.76 4.75 -5.92
C ARG A 776 -5.57 3.68 -6.99
N ASP A 777 -4.86 2.61 -6.66
CA ASP A 777 -4.57 1.54 -7.62
C ASP A 777 -5.87 0.86 -8.10
N LEU A 778 -6.81 0.59 -7.19
CA LEU A 778 -8.12 0.03 -7.53
C LEU A 778 -8.95 0.97 -8.41
N ILE A 779 -8.97 2.27 -8.11
CA ILE A 779 -9.64 3.28 -8.95
C ILE A 779 -9.05 3.30 -10.36
N ARG A 780 -7.72 3.29 -10.46
CA ARG A 780 -7.01 3.32 -11.73
C ARG A 780 -7.25 2.07 -12.57
N ARG A 781 -7.25 0.89 -11.94
CA ARG A 781 -7.45 -0.41 -12.63
C ARG A 781 -8.89 -0.61 -13.09
N TYR A 782 -9.86 -0.27 -12.25
CA TYR A 782 -11.25 -0.69 -12.47
C TYR A 782 -12.19 0.47 -12.80
N GLY A 783 -11.78 1.72 -12.56
CA GLY A 783 -12.62 2.91 -12.81
C GLY A 783 -13.87 3.00 -11.94
N LYS A 784 -13.94 2.20 -10.86
CA LYS A 784 -15.08 2.12 -9.94
C LYS A 784 -14.94 3.09 -8.77
N ASP A 785 -16.06 3.46 -8.16
CA ASP A 785 -16.06 4.27 -6.95
C ASP A 785 -15.57 3.43 -5.75
N ILE A 786 -14.90 4.08 -4.80
CA ILE A 786 -14.37 3.47 -3.59
C ILE A 786 -15.09 4.04 -2.36
N ILE A 787 -15.45 3.17 -1.43
CA ILE A 787 -15.96 3.53 -0.11
C ILE A 787 -15.20 2.75 0.96
N VAL A 788 -14.74 3.43 2.01
CA VAL A 788 -14.28 2.75 3.23
C VAL A 788 -15.49 2.45 4.09
N VAL A 789 -16.09 1.28 3.88
CA VAL A 789 -17.42 0.94 4.41
C VAL A 789 -17.37 0.44 5.87
N GLU A 790 -16.18 0.18 6.40
CA GLU A 790 -15.99 -0.02 7.84
C GLU A 790 -14.67 0.58 8.31
N TYR A 791 -14.75 1.42 9.35
CA TYR A 791 -13.59 1.91 10.11
C TYR A 791 -14.05 2.34 11.50
N SER A 792 -13.11 2.54 12.43
CA SER A 792 -13.41 3.12 13.75
C SER A 792 -12.38 4.16 14.19
N GLN A 793 -11.10 3.89 13.97
CA GLN A 793 -10.00 4.79 14.36
C GLN A 793 -9.66 5.78 13.25
N LYS A 794 -8.89 6.82 13.59
CA LYS A 794 -8.34 7.80 12.62
C LYS A 794 -9.41 8.48 11.75
N LYS A 795 -10.49 8.94 12.39
CA LYS A 795 -11.73 9.36 11.70
C LYS A 795 -11.50 10.42 10.63
N GLU A 796 -10.79 11.49 10.97
CA GLU A 796 -10.53 12.60 10.05
C GLU A 796 -9.50 12.23 8.97
N GLU A 797 -8.51 11.41 9.32
CA GLU A 797 -7.47 10.95 8.38
C GLU A 797 -8.00 9.93 7.37
N VAL A 798 -8.90 9.02 7.78
CA VAL A 798 -9.60 8.11 6.88
C VAL A 798 -10.51 8.90 5.95
N ALA A 799 -11.29 9.84 6.46
CA ALA A 799 -12.12 10.73 5.63
C ALA A 799 -11.26 11.51 4.62
N GLY A 800 -10.10 12.05 5.05
CA GLY A 800 -9.17 12.73 4.17
C GLY A 800 -8.52 11.84 3.12
N ALA A 801 -8.20 10.58 3.48
CA ALA A 801 -7.71 9.59 2.52
C ALA A 801 -8.76 9.29 1.45
N VAL A 802 -10.02 9.03 1.84
CA VAL A 802 -11.10 8.74 0.91
C VAL A 802 -11.43 9.95 0.04
N PHE A 803 -11.77 11.10 0.65
CA PHE A 803 -12.24 12.27 -0.08
C PHE A 803 -11.15 13.00 -0.86
N GLY A 804 -9.88 12.66 -0.61
CA GLY A 804 -8.72 13.12 -1.38
C GLY A 804 -8.38 12.27 -2.61
N MET A 805 -9.13 11.19 -2.87
CA MET A 805 -8.90 10.33 -4.05
C MET A 805 -9.14 11.08 -5.37
N PRO A 806 -8.37 10.77 -6.43
CA PRO A 806 -8.47 11.46 -7.71
C PRO A 806 -9.85 11.26 -8.37
N ASN A 807 -10.23 12.20 -9.24
CA ASN A 807 -11.46 12.15 -10.04
C ASN A 807 -12.77 12.01 -9.23
N ASP A 808 -12.76 12.43 -7.96
CA ASP A 808 -13.91 12.29 -7.04
C ASP A 808 -14.41 10.83 -6.89
N LYS A 809 -13.47 9.88 -7.02
CA LYS A 809 -13.79 8.44 -6.96
C LYS A 809 -13.83 7.86 -5.55
N GLY A 810 -13.28 8.55 -4.54
CA GLY A 810 -13.47 8.19 -3.14
C GLY A 810 -14.76 8.81 -2.60
N LYS A 811 -15.85 8.03 -2.61
CA LYS A 811 -17.21 8.55 -2.43
C LYS A 811 -17.65 8.66 -0.98
N GLY A 812 -17.06 7.91 -0.07
CA GLY A 812 -17.41 8.05 1.34
C GLY A 812 -16.85 7.01 2.28
N CYS A 813 -17.22 7.19 3.54
CA CYS A 813 -16.81 6.31 4.61
C CYS A 813 -17.97 6.03 5.58
N PHE A 814 -17.99 4.83 6.14
CA PHE A 814 -18.98 4.40 7.12
C PHE A 814 -18.29 4.01 8.42
N ILE A 815 -18.62 4.69 9.53
CA ILE A 815 -18.13 4.29 10.84
C ILE A 815 -18.86 3.04 11.32
N TRP A 816 -18.08 2.10 11.84
CA TRP A 816 -18.54 0.87 12.43
C TRP A 816 -19.15 1.08 13.82
N GLU A 817 -20.41 0.69 14.01
CA GLU A 817 -21.15 0.65 15.28
C GLU A 817 -20.85 1.81 16.26
N PRO A 818 -20.96 3.09 15.85
CA PRO A 818 -20.47 4.20 16.66
C PRO A 818 -21.29 4.47 17.94
N LEU A 819 -22.42 3.78 18.14
CA LEU A 819 -23.36 4.06 19.23
C LEU A 819 -22.97 3.42 20.56
N ASN A 820 -22.17 2.35 20.55
CA ASN A 820 -21.94 1.54 21.76
C ASN A 820 -20.62 0.77 21.81
N THR A 821 -19.79 0.77 20.76
CA THR A 821 -18.55 -0.01 20.74
C THR A 821 -17.33 0.83 20.36
N TRP A 822 -16.16 0.30 20.70
CA TRP A 822 -14.82 0.81 20.35
C TRP A 822 -14.66 2.33 20.59
N GLU A 823 -14.22 3.10 19.58
CA GLU A 823 -14.16 4.56 19.65
C GLU A 823 -15.52 5.21 19.29
N GLY A 824 -16.55 4.76 19.99
CA GLY A 824 -17.94 5.21 19.81
C GLY A 824 -18.10 6.70 20.04
N ILE A 825 -18.97 7.32 19.24
CA ILE A 825 -19.32 8.74 19.36
C ILE A 825 -20.27 8.99 20.54
N PHE A 826 -20.80 7.94 21.17
CA PHE A 826 -21.55 7.99 22.42
C PHE A 826 -20.93 7.07 23.49
N ASP A 827 -21.05 7.48 24.77
CA ASP A 827 -20.68 6.66 25.91
C ASP A 827 -21.80 5.66 26.27
N LYS A 828 -21.55 4.80 27.26
CA LYS A 828 -22.52 3.81 27.75
C LYS A 828 -23.84 4.39 28.32
N ASN A 829 -23.92 5.70 28.51
CA ASN A 829 -25.12 6.40 28.97
C ASN A 829 -25.78 7.22 27.84
N GLY A 830 -25.29 7.08 26.61
CA GLY A 830 -25.76 7.77 25.42
C GLY A 830 -25.36 9.24 25.35
N LYS A 831 -24.39 9.67 26.17
CA LYS A 831 -23.82 11.02 26.10
C LYS A 831 -22.74 11.08 25.03
N PRO A 832 -22.60 12.21 24.32
CA PRO A 832 -21.64 12.32 23.24
C PRO A 832 -20.21 12.26 23.80
N THR A 833 -19.33 11.55 23.11
CA THR A 833 -17.90 11.53 23.40
C THR A 833 -17.17 12.55 22.55
N ARG A 834 -15.89 12.82 22.87
CA ARG A 834 -15.03 13.69 22.05
C ARG A 834 -15.00 13.31 20.56
N TRP A 835 -15.30 12.04 20.22
CA TRP A 835 -15.25 11.55 18.85
C TRP A 835 -16.39 12.08 17.97
N LEU A 836 -17.50 12.54 18.55
CA LEU A 836 -18.56 13.19 17.79
C LEU A 836 -18.08 14.51 17.15
N HIS A 837 -17.18 15.26 17.83
CA HIS A 837 -16.57 16.47 17.26
C HIS A 837 -15.70 16.21 16.03
N ALA A 838 -15.12 15.00 15.89
CA ALA A 838 -14.39 14.67 14.68
C ALA A 838 -15.29 14.75 13.44
N TYR A 839 -16.57 14.41 13.56
CA TYR A 839 -17.54 14.49 12.46
C TYR A 839 -18.00 15.92 12.17
N GLU A 840 -18.03 16.79 13.17
CA GLU A 840 -18.21 18.23 12.97
C GLU A 840 -17.10 18.80 12.06
N ASN A 841 -15.85 18.42 12.34
CA ASN A 841 -14.71 18.83 11.52
C ASN A 841 -14.75 18.23 10.11
N ILE A 842 -15.04 16.93 9.99
CA ILE A 842 -15.17 16.24 8.70
C ILE A 842 -16.25 16.91 7.86
N LYS A 843 -17.42 17.20 8.43
CA LYS A 843 -18.52 17.90 7.76
C LYS A 843 -18.07 19.27 7.25
N ALA A 844 -17.45 20.07 8.10
CA ALA A 844 -16.95 21.40 7.73
C ALA A 844 -15.88 21.36 6.64
N MET A 845 -15.03 20.32 6.62
CA MET A 845 -13.97 20.15 5.63
C MET A 845 -14.49 19.66 4.28
N TYR A 846 -15.40 18.69 4.27
CA TYR A 846 -15.68 17.89 3.08
C TYR A 846 -17.13 17.93 2.58
N LEU A 847 -18.10 18.30 3.43
CA LEU A 847 -19.52 18.29 3.07
C LEU A 847 -20.06 19.72 2.86
N ASP A 848 -19.79 20.64 3.79
CA ASP A 848 -20.37 22.00 3.74
C ASP A 848 -19.76 22.88 2.63
N ARG A 849 -18.53 22.59 2.18
CA ARG A 849 -17.84 23.38 1.16
C ARG A 849 -18.40 23.24 -0.25
N ASN A 850 -19.18 22.19 -0.53
CA ASN A 850 -19.78 21.97 -1.84
C ASN A 850 -21.04 22.82 -2.08
N LEU A 851 -21.49 23.63 -1.11
CA LEU A 851 -22.67 24.49 -1.27
C LEU A 851 -22.37 25.90 -1.82
N ASN A 852 -21.09 26.28 -1.98
CA ASN A 852 -20.67 27.62 -2.42
C ASN A 852 -19.74 27.64 -3.66
N LYS A 853 -19.73 26.58 -4.48
CA LYS A 853 -19.03 26.55 -5.76
C LYS A 853 -19.94 26.19 -6.91
#